data_AF-A0A512BTD5-F1
#
_entry.id   AF-A0A512BTD5-F1
#
_cell.length_a   1.000
_cell.length_b   1.000
_cell.length_c   1.000
_cell.angle_alpha   90.00
_cell.angle_beta   90.00
_cell.angle_gamma   90.00
#
_symmetry.space_group_name_H-M   'P 1'
#
loop_
_entity.id
_entity.type
_entity.pdbx_description
1 polymer ?
#
loop_
_entity_poly.entity_id
_entity_poly.type
_entity_poly.pdbx_seq_one_letter_code
_entity_poly.pdbx_strand_id
1 'polypeptide(L)'
;MSTIEKPALAPSAELEQLVAEADTGGRKPTGLTATIITAVAIAWSLFQIWYASPLPFTFGIGILNDTEARAIHLGLGLFLAFMAYPAFKSSPRAYVPIADWILALAGAFAGSYLFLFYRELATRPGQPIMIDLVTAGIGILLLLEATRRALGLPMVIVASVFIFYTFAGPYMPDVMLHKGASMSKFLQHQWLTTEGVFGIALGVSTSFVFLFVLFGTLLDKAGAGNWMMQISIALLGHLRGGPAKVAVVSSALNGVVSGSSVSNVVSGGIFTIPLMKRTGLSGVKAGAIEAASSINGQIMPPVMGAAAFLMVEYVGIPYSEIVKHALLPAIASYVALLYIVHLEALKIGAKPIPREALPAKTRLLRTGLGLSGSVLVLCLLYYGVLGAQAAFGASAPWILGVAALAIYLATLAYAARYPDLELDDPNSPILILPRAWDVTRTGLDFLIPLVVLLWCLMIEEMSPGLSAFWATTSIIAIVATRRPLLALFRRQSIGQAARAAFADLVDGLALGARNMIGIAIATATAGIVVGTITLTGLGLMMTEVVEFISGGNVIVMLCLIAVISLILGMGIPTTANYILVATLMAPVVVELGAQAGLAIPLIAVHMFVFYFGIMADITPPVGLAAFAAAAISREDPIATGFQGALYSLRTAILPFVFIFNPAMLLIGVENWTDTAIVVAVNMVAILLFSAATMNYFATRSRLWESAVLLVVCFALFRPDWWLNQLYPATVELPARELMTKVAEAPADQRIAFVVEGMNIEGDDIRKTVSLSLGDPKPTPQERLRAAGLTVTGLGDQVTISNVVFGSYAKRIGLEPGFQVVSVIQPAPGRPSLFWVYLPALALAVAIWWLQRRRVRSSSVIGAPVAATAKPAT
;
A
#
# COMPACT_ATOMS: atom_id res chain seq x y z
N MET A 1 -17.57 35.20 -39.60
CA MET A 1 -17.11 34.83 -38.23
C MET A 1 -18.01 33.71 -37.73
N SER A 2 -17.66 32.46 -38.01
CA SER A 2 -18.34 31.30 -37.42
C SER A 2 -17.65 30.95 -36.11
N THR A 3 -18.34 31.11 -35.00
CA THR A 3 -17.97 30.54 -33.70
C THR A 3 -17.91 29.02 -33.87
N ILE A 4 -16.69 28.49 -33.98
CA ILE A 4 -16.46 27.05 -33.87
C ILE A 4 -16.71 26.70 -32.39
N GLU A 5 -17.93 26.26 -32.10
CA GLU A 5 -18.23 25.57 -30.85
C GLU A 5 -17.27 24.39 -30.75
N LYS A 6 -16.41 24.41 -29.73
CA LYS A 6 -15.65 23.22 -29.36
C LYS A 6 -16.68 22.13 -29.03
N PRO A 7 -16.57 20.92 -29.60
CA PRO A 7 -17.45 19.83 -29.21
C PRO A 7 -17.28 19.59 -27.71
N ALA A 8 -18.38 19.69 -26.96
CA ALA A 8 -18.40 19.35 -25.54
C ALA A 8 -17.98 17.88 -25.42
N LEU A 9 -16.85 17.63 -24.76
CA LEU A 9 -16.38 16.27 -24.46
C LEU A 9 -17.45 15.55 -23.63
N ALA A 10 -17.62 14.25 -23.86
CA ALA A 10 -18.46 13.44 -23.01
C ALA A 10 -17.97 13.57 -21.54
N PRO A 11 -18.86 13.64 -20.54
CA PRO A 11 -18.48 13.91 -19.14
C PRO A 11 -17.46 12.93 -18.53
N SER A 12 -17.35 11.71 -19.07
CA SER A 12 -16.31 10.74 -18.69
C SER A 12 -14.91 11.16 -19.16
N ALA A 13 -14.80 11.72 -20.37
CA ALA A 13 -13.54 12.17 -20.95
C ALA A 13 -13.00 13.44 -20.24
N GLU A 14 -13.89 14.29 -19.73
CA GLU A 14 -13.49 15.46 -18.93
C GLU A 14 -12.90 15.04 -17.57
N LEU A 15 -13.42 13.98 -16.98
CA LEU A 15 -12.90 13.45 -15.72
C LEU A 15 -11.58 12.69 -15.89
N GLU A 16 -11.47 11.84 -16.92
CA GLU A 16 -10.20 11.22 -17.30
C GLU A 16 -9.12 12.28 -17.53
N GLN A 17 -9.52 13.39 -18.17
CA GLN A 17 -8.64 14.53 -18.35
C GLN A 17 -8.23 15.16 -17.01
N LEU A 18 -9.15 15.40 -16.06
CA LEU A 18 -8.81 15.96 -14.74
C LEU A 18 -7.82 15.08 -13.95
N VAL A 19 -7.94 13.76 -14.06
CA VAL A 19 -7.07 12.81 -13.34
C VAL A 19 -5.74 12.66 -14.06
N ALA A 20 -5.74 12.55 -15.39
CA ALA A 20 -4.51 12.61 -16.16
C ALA A 20 -3.77 13.93 -15.92
N GLU A 21 -4.48 15.05 -15.73
CA GLU A 21 -3.90 16.34 -15.35
C GLU A 21 -3.27 16.33 -13.95
N ALA A 22 -3.82 15.55 -13.01
CA ALA A 22 -3.27 15.36 -11.66
C ALA A 22 -2.07 14.41 -11.62
N ASP A 23 -2.11 13.30 -12.36
CA ASP A 23 -1.08 12.25 -12.32
C ASP A 23 0.09 12.52 -13.30
N THR A 24 -0.19 13.08 -14.48
CA THR A 24 0.80 13.25 -15.57
C THR A 24 1.12 14.70 -15.89
N GLY A 25 0.48 15.64 -15.20
CA GLY A 25 0.55 17.08 -15.47
C GLY A 25 -0.35 17.52 -16.61
N GLY A 26 -0.96 18.71 -16.46
CA GLY A 26 -2.02 19.17 -17.36
C GLY A 26 -1.60 19.89 -18.63
N ARG A 27 -0.31 19.92 -18.97
CA ARG A 27 0.15 20.49 -20.25
C ARG A 27 0.11 19.46 -21.38
N LYS A 28 -0.35 19.93 -22.54
CA LYS A 28 -0.40 19.19 -23.80
C LYS A 28 0.26 20.03 -24.90
N PRO A 29 1.59 20.29 -24.81
CA PRO A 29 2.29 21.03 -25.86
C PRO A 29 2.35 20.22 -27.15
N THR A 30 2.53 20.90 -28.28
CA THR A 30 2.71 20.29 -29.60
C THR A 30 4.08 20.63 -30.19
N GLY A 31 4.51 19.87 -31.20
CA GLY A 31 5.79 20.09 -31.88
C GLY A 31 7.01 19.76 -31.02
N LEU A 32 8.09 20.53 -31.16
CA LEU A 32 9.39 20.24 -30.52
C LEU A 32 9.31 20.13 -28.99
N THR A 33 8.50 20.97 -28.34
CA THR A 33 8.34 20.93 -26.87
C THR A 33 7.76 19.60 -26.41
N ALA A 34 6.77 19.06 -27.14
CA ALA A 34 6.20 17.74 -26.84
C ALA A 34 7.26 16.65 -27.00
N THR A 35 8.05 16.72 -28.07
CA THR A 35 9.16 15.79 -28.32
C THR A 35 10.20 15.83 -27.21
N ILE A 36 10.55 17.01 -26.70
CA ILE A 36 11.52 17.15 -25.59
C ILE A 36 10.96 16.52 -24.31
N ILE A 37 9.71 16.81 -23.94
CA ILE A 37 9.09 16.22 -22.74
C ILE A 37 9.05 14.70 -22.84
N THR A 38 8.61 14.17 -23.97
CA THR A 38 8.57 12.73 -24.23
C THR A 38 9.96 12.11 -24.23
N ALA A 39 10.96 12.76 -24.85
CA ALA A 39 12.32 12.25 -24.90
C ALA A 39 12.96 12.21 -23.51
N VAL A 40 12.78 13.25 -22.68
CA VAL A 40 13.28 13.28 -21.30
C VAL A 40 12.56 12.25 -20.42
N ALA A 41 11.25 12.09 -20.59
CA ALA A 41 10.47 11.06 -19.90
C ALA A 41 10.97 9.65 -20.24
N ILE A 42 11.20 9.36 -21.52
CA ILE A 42 11.78 8.07 -21.96
C ILE A 42 13.19 7.91 -21.43
N ALA A 43 14.04 8.95 -21.49
CA ALA A 43 15.39 8.91 -20.96
C ALA A 43 15.39 8.58 -19.46
N TRP A 44 14.43 9.12 -18.69
CA TRP A 44 14.28 8.79 -17.27
C TRP A 44 13.87 7.32 -17.06
N SER A 45 12.91 6.80 -17.84
CA SER A 45 12.52 5.40 -17.80
C SER A 45 13.69 4.46 -18.14
N LEU A 46 14.45 4.78 -19.19
CA LEU A 46 15.61 3.99 -19.60
C LEU A 46 16.75 4.06 -18.56
N PHE A 47 16.98 5.23 -17.98
CA PHE A 47 17.94 5.41 -16.88
C PHE A 47 17.60 4.51 -15.69
N GLN A 48 16.33 4.45 -15.31
CA GLN A 48 15.88 3.64 -14.16
C GLN A 48 15.96 2.14 -14.43
N ILE A 49 15.63 1.72 -15.66
CA ILE A 49 15.85 0.34 -16.10
C ILE A 49 17.35 0.01 -16.08
N TRP A 50 18.21 0.91 -16.56
CA TRP A 50 19.65 0.72 -16.56
C TRP A 50 20.21 0.58 -15.14
N TYR A 51 19.87 1.50 -14.25
CA TYR A 51 20.34 1.53 -12.86
C TYR A 51 19.95 0.28 -12.08
N ALA A 52 18.73 -0.23 -12.25
CA ALA A 52 18.30 -1.46 -11.57
C ALA A 52 18.75 -2.75 -12.24
N SER A 53 19.19 -2.68 -13.50
CA SER A 53 19.66 -3.85 -14.23
C SER A 53 21.03 -4.31 -13.76
N PRO A 54 21.40 -5.59 -13.93
CA PRO A 54 22.77 -6.05 -13.69
C PRO A 54 23.74 -5.60 -14.79
N LEU A 55 23.26 -4.99 -15.89
CA LEU A 55 24.05 -4.63 -17.07
C LEU A 55 25.22 -3.66 -16.80
N PRO A 56 25.11 -2.62 -15.94
CA PRO A 56 26.21 -1.71 -15.67
C PRO A 56 27.43 -2.45 -15.10
N PHE A 57 27.18 -3.45 -14.24
CA PHE A 57 28.22 -4.28 -13.63
C PHE A 57 28.78 -5.31 -14.64
N THR A 58 27.93 -5.89 -15.48
CA THR A 58 28.36 -6.84 -16.52
C THR A 58 29.24 -6.19 -17.58
N PHE A 59 28.87 -4.98 -18.03
CA PHE A 59 29.63 -4.24 -19.05
C PHE A 59 30.76 -3.37 -18.47
N GLY A 60 30.76 -3.14 -17.15
CA GLY A 60 31.73 -2.27 -16.48
C GLY A 60 31.61 -0.79 -16.85
N ILE A 61 30.44 -0.36 -17.35
CA ILE A 61 30.20 1.00 -17.86
C ILE A 61 29.01 1.61 -17.12
N GLY A 62 29.12 2.89 -16.73
CA GLY A 62 27.99 3.64 -16.16
C GLY A 62 27.51 3.09 -14.81
N ILE A 63 28.45 2.61 -13.98
CA ILE A 63 28.17 2.20 -12.59
C ILE A 63 28.02 3.48 -11.76
N LEU A 64 26.84 3.66 -11.17
CA LEU A 64 26.48 4.82 -10.36
C LEU A 64 26.21 4.37 -8.93
N ASN A 65 26.63 5.18 -7.96
CA ASN A 65 26.25 4.98 -6.57
C ASN A 65 24.83 5.50 -6.28
N ASP A 66 24.26 5.15 -5.13
CA ASP A 66 22.89 5.53 -4.77
C ASP A 66 22.68 7.04 -4.67
N THR A 67 23.70 7.79 -4.25
CA THR A 67 23.61 9.26 -4.12
C THR A 67 23.58 9.92 -5.49
N GLU A 68 24.42 9.47 -6.41
CA GLU A 68 24.44 9.90 -7.81
C GLU A 68 23.11 9.57 -8.49
N ALA A 69 22.60 8.36 -8.30
CA ALA A 69 21.33 7.93 -8.89
C ALA A 69 20.15 8.79 -8.39
N ARG A 70 20.08 9.06 -7.08
CA ARG A 70 19.06 9.95 -6.48
C ARG A 70 19.12 11.36 -7.05
N ALA A 71 20.33 11.90 -7.26
CA ALA A 71 20.53 13.23 -7.82
C ALA A 71 20.06 13.35 -9.28
N ILE A 72 20.35 12.33 -10.10
CA ILE A 72 19.85 12.26 -11.48
C ILE A 72 18.33 12.12 -11.48
N HIS A 73 17.78 11.23 -10.64
CA HIS A 73 16.34 11.00 -10.53
C HIS A 73 15.58 12.28 -10.15
N LEU A 74 16.03 13.01 -9.13
CA LEU A 74 15.38 14.27 -8.74
C LEU A 74 15.54 15.37 -9.79
N GLY A 75 16.71 15.48 -10.43
CA GLY A 75 16.94 16.45 -11.50
C GLY A 75 15.97 16.27 -12.67
N LEU A 76 15.78 15.03 -13.13
CA LEU A 76 14.80 14.68 -14.17
C LEU A 76 13.36 14.93 -13.70
N GLY A 77 13.05 14.58 -12.45
CA GLY A 77 11.75 14.84 -11.83
C GLY A 77 11.39 16.32 -11.76
N LEU A 78 12.31 17.18 -11.30
CA LEU A 78 12.12 18.63 -11.25
C LEU A 78 11.95 19.23 -12.64
N PHE A 79 12.79 18.82 -13.61
CA PHE A 79 12.65 19.26 -14.99
C PHE A 79 11.24 18.96 -15.53
N LEU A 80 10.80 17.71 -15.42
CA LEU A 80 9.50 17.28 -15.92
C LEU A 80 8.34 17.89 -15.12
N ALA A 81 8.49 18.12 -13.81
CA ALA A 81 7.48 18.81 -13.00
C ALA A 81 7.19 20.21 -13.54
N PHE A 82 8.23 21.00 -13.78
CA PHE A 82 8.07 22.34 -14.34
C PHE A 82 7.59 22.34 -15.79
N MET A 83 7.90 21.32 -16.57
CA MET A 83 7.49 21.19 -17.97
C MET A 83 6.05 20.67 -18.14
N ALA A 84 5.61 19.73 -17.30
CA ALA A 84 4.31 19.07 -17.41
C ALA A 84 3.20 19.75 -16.59
N TYR A 85 3.53 20.37 -15.46
CA TYR A 85 2.54 20.96 -14.56
C TYR A 85 2.44 22.49 -14.75
N PRO A 86 1.24 23.02 -15.05
CA PRO A 86 1.00 24.45 -15.16
C PRO A 86 1.19 25.15 -13.81
N ALA A 87 1.73 26.38 -13.83
CA ALA A 87 1.95 27.15 -12.60
C ALA A 87 0.64 27.48 -11.87
N PHE A 88 -0.39 27.88 -12.60
CA PHE A 88 -1.73 28.21 -12.09
C PHE A 88 -2.80 27.57 -12.95
N LYS A 89 -4.05 27.50 -12.44
CA LYS A 89 -5.20 27.00 -13.21
C LYS A 89 -5.44 27.78 -14.52
N SER A 90 -5.07 29.07 -14.54
CA SER A 90 -5.15 29.97 -15.69
C SER A 90 -3.93 29.91 -16.63
N SER A 91 -2.86 29.18 -16.26
CA SER A 91 -1.66 29.12 -17.08
C SER A 91 -1.90 28.37 -18.40
N PRO A 92 -1.16 28.71 -19.47
CA PRO A 92 -1.29 28.04 -20.76
C PRO A 92 -1.07 26.53 -20.65
N ARG A 93 -1.98 25.76 -21.25
CA ARG A 93 -1.87 24.29 -21.34
C ARG A 93 -1.31 23.79 -22.68
N ALA A 94 -1.42 24.62 -23.72
CA ALA A 94 -1.02 24.26 -25.09
C ALA A 94 0.47 24.48 -25.39
N TYR A 95 1.21 25.18 -24.53
CA TYR A 95 2.65 25.40 -24.67
C TYR A 95 3.29 25.62 -23.30
N VAL A 96 4.63 25.55 -23.23
CA VAL A 96 5.40 25.81 -22.02
C VAL A 96 5.96 27.24 -22.05
N PRO A 97 5.57 28.12 -21.11
CA PRO A 97 6.13 29.46 -20.96
C PRO A 97 7.65 29.47 -20.73
N ILE A 98 8.34 30.54 -21.14
CA ILE A 98 9.80 30.70 -20.95
C ILE A 98 10.18 30.66 -19.45
N ALA A 99 9.34 31.24 -18.58
CA ALA A 99 9.57 31.18 -17.14
C ALA A 99 9.67 29.73 -16.63
N ASP A 100 8.82 28.83 -17.15
CA ASP A 100 8.83 27.43 -16.76
C ASP A 100 10.03 26.67 -17.33
N TRP A 101 10.55 27.07 -18.50
CA TRP A 101 11.83 26.57 -19.01
C TRP A 101 12.99 26.95 -18.09
N ILE A 102 13.04 28.19 -17.62
CA ILE A 102 14.08 28.66 -16.68
C ILE A 102 13.99 27.87 -15.37
N LEU A 103 12.79 27.71 -14.82
CA LEU A 103 12.57 26.92 -13.60
C LEU A 103 12.92 25.43 -13.80
N ALA A 104 12.58 24.86 -14.97
CA ALA A 104 12.91 23.47 -15.30
C ALA A 104 14.43 23.25 -15.34
N LEU A 105 15.17 24.14 -16.00
CA LEU A 105 16.63 24.04 -16.09
C LEU A 105 17.32 24.31 -14.75
N ALA A 106 16.88 25.32 -14.00
CA ALA A 106 17.40 25.61 -12.67
C ALA A 106 17.11 24.46 -11.69
N GLY A 107 15.91 23.87 -11.77
CA GLY A 107 15.52 22.73 -10.95
C GLY A 107 16.31 21.47 -11.30
N ALA A 108 16.50 21.19 -12.59
CA ALA A 108 17.34 20.09 -13.05
C ALA A 108 18.78 20.25 -12.52
N PHE A 109 19.35 21.45 -12.65
CA PHE A 109 20.69 21.74 -12.15
C PHE A 109 20.80 21.57 -10.63
N ALA A 110 19.86 22.15 -9.86
CA ALA A 110 19.86 22.05 -8.40
C ALA A 110 19.67 20.60 -7.92
N GLY A 111 18.79 19.83 -8.57
CA GLY A 111 18.55 18.42 -8.26
C GLY A 111 19.74 17.53 -8.59
N SER A 112 20.43 17.79 -9.71
CA SER A 112 21.62 17.04 -10.13
C SER A 112 22.94 17.58 -9.56
N TYR A 113 22.91 18.59 -8.69
CA TYR A 113 24.11 19.23 -8.14
C TYR A 113 25.05 18.25 -7.44
N LEU A 114 24.49 17.33 -6.64
CA LEU A 114 25.28 16.30 -5.95
C LEU A 114 25.98 15.34 -6.90
N PHE A 115 25.42 15.09 -8.08
CA PHE A 115 26.06 14.28 -9.11
C PHE A 115 27.14 15.07 -9.85
N LEU A 116 26.84 16.31 -10.25
CA LEU A 116 27.77 17.15 -11.02
C LEU A 116 29.04 17.52 -10.23
N PHE A 117 28.90 17.75 -8.92
CA PHE A 117 30.00 18.17 -8.04
C PHE A 117 30.35 17.13 -6.97
N TYR A 118 30.07 15.84 -7.25
CA TYR A 118 30.27 14.75 -6.30
C TYR A 118 31.71 14.70 -5.76
N ARG A 119 32.70 14.86 -6.64
CA ARG A 119 34.13 14.77 -6.30
C ARG A 119 34.55 15.91 -5.38
N GLU A 120 34.12 17.13 -5.69
CA GLU A 120 34.43 18.32 -4.90
C GLU A 120 33.78 18.22 -3.51
N LEU A 121 32.50 17.86 -3.44
CA LEU A 121 31.75 17.74 -2.18
C LEU A 121 32.32 16.63 -1.28
N ALA A 122 32.73 15.50 -1.87
CA ALA A 122 33.35 14.41 -1.13
C ALA A 122 34.67 14.81 -0.44
N THR A 123 35.37 15.83 -0.95
CA THR A 123 36.62 16.32 -0.34
C THR A 123 36.42 17.36 0.77
N ARG A 124 35.20 17.90 0.93
CA ARG A 124 34.87 18.93 1.94
C ARG A 124 33.64 18.58 2.81
N PRO A 125 33.58 17.38 3.43
CA PRO A 125 32.44 16.98 4.23
C PRO A 125 32.25 17.95 5.41
N GLY A 126 31.05 18.49 5.56
CA GLY A 126 30.74 19.44 6.64
C GLY A 126 31.22 20.88 6.42
N GLN A 127 31.83 21.18 5.26
CA GLN A 127 32.35 22.52 4.95
C GLN A 127 31.84 23.02 3.59
N PRO A 128 30.52 23.28 3.46
CA PRO A 128 29.93 23.77 2.21
C PRO A 128 30.41 25.19 1.90
N ILE A 129 30.69 25.46 0.62
CA ILE A 129 31.00 26.83 0.15
C ILE A 129 29.71 27.58 -0.20
N MET A 130 29.82 28.90 -0.42
CA MET A 130 28.64 29.74 -0.70
C MET A 130 27.80 29.26 -1.89
N ILE A 131 28.41 28.75 -2.96
CA ILE A 131 27.66 28.24 -4.11
C ILE A 131 26.88 26.95 -3.77
N ASP A 132 27.41 26.10 -2.88
CA ASP A 132 26.70 24.91 -2.40
C ASP A 132 25.45 25.33 -1.62
N LEU A 133 25.59 26.32 -0.73
CA LEU A 133 24.50 26.85 0.08
C LEU A 133 23.45 27.57 -0.77
N VAL A 134 23.87 28.39 -1.74
CA VAL A 134 22.95 29.09 -2.66
C VAL A 134 22.18 28.07 -3.49
N THR A 135 22.85 27.05 -4.01
CA THR A 135 22.20 26.00 -4.79
C THR A 135 21.22 25.19 -3.93
N ALA A 136 21.59 24.87 -2.69
CA ALA A 136 20.70 24.22 -1.73
C ALA A 136 19.44 25.06 -1.44
N GLY A 137 19.60 26.36 -1.20
CA GLY A 137 18.47 27.27 -0.95
C GLY A 137 17.53 27.39 -2.15
N ILE A 138 18.08 27.58 -3.35
CA ILE A 138 17.30 27.60 -4.60
C ILE A 138 16.62 26.25 -4.83
N GLY A 139 17.32 25.15 -4.61
CA GLY A 139 16.80 23.78 -4.73
C GLY A 139 15.57 23.55 -3.86
N ILE A 140 15.62 23.95 -2.59
CA ILE A 140 14.48 23.84 -1.66
C ILE A 140 13.29 24.68 -2.16
N LEU A 141 13.51 25.93 -2.58
CA LEU A 141 12.43 26.78 -3.08
C LEU A 141 11.79 26.22 -4.36
N LEU A 142 12.61 25.74 -5.29
CA LEU A 142 12.15 25.10 -6.52
C LEU A 142 11.40 23.80 -6.24
N LEU A 143 11.86 23.00 -5.27
CA LEU A 143 11.17 21.80 -4.83
C LEU A 143 9.80 22.13 -4.24
N LEU A 144 9.70 23.15 -3.36
CA LEU A 144 8.42 23.58 -2.81
C LEU A 144 7.45 24.08 -3.90
N GLU A 145 7.95 24.81 -4.90
CA GLU A 145 7.13 25.25 -6.03
C GLU A 145 6.72 24.08 -6.94
N ALA A 146 7.60 23.12 -7.20
CA ALA A 146 7.26 21.89 -7.92
C ALA A 146 6.20 21.09 -7.16
N THR A 147 6.32 21.01 -5.83
CA THR A 147 5.35 20.37 -4.94
C THR A 147 4.00 21.08 -4.97
N ARG A 148 3.98 22.41 -4.97
CA ARG A 148 2.74 23.18 -5.13
C ARG A 148 2.02 22.82 -6.43
N ARG A 149 2.78 22.64 -7.52
CA ARG A 149 2.22 22.35 -8.85
C ARG A 149 1.76 20.90 -9.00
N ALA A 150 2.53 19.94 -8.48
CA ALA A 150 2.27 18.51 -8.65
C ALA A 150 1.35 17.92 -7.57
N LEU A 151 1.44 18.41 -6.33
CA LEU A 151 0.78 17.82 -5.15
C LEU A 151 -0.18 18.81 -4.47
N GLY A 152 -0.09 20.10 -4.79
CA GLY A 152 -0.94 21.13 -4.22
C GLY A 152 -0.39 21.76 -2.95
N LEU A 153 -1.19 22.67 -2.37
CA LEU A 153 -0.82 23.43 -1.17
C LEU A 153 -0.65 22.59 0.11
N PRO A 154 -1.42 21.52 0.38
CA PRO A 154 -1.27 20.78 1.63
C PRO A 154 0.17 20.32 1.91
N MET A 155 0.83 19.72 0.92
CA MET A 155 2.22 19.26 1.08
C MET A 155 3.22 20.41 1.26
N VAL A 156 2.99 21.55 0.59
CA VAL A 156 3.83 22.76 0.76
C VAL A 156 3.68 23.33 2.16
N ILE A 157 2.45 23.39 2.68
CA ILE A 157 2.17 23.88 4.04
C ILE A 157 2.88 22.98 5.05
N VAL A 158 2.74 21.66 4.93
CA VAL A 158 3.45 20.72 5.80
C VAL A 158 4.96 20.97 5.75
N ALA A 159 5.58 20.94 4.57
CA ALA A 159 7.03 21.18 4.45
C ALA A 159 7.44 22.56 5.01
N SER A 160 6.66 23.60 4.76
CA SER A 160 6.94 24.96 5.26
C SER A 160 6.83 25.06 6.78
N VAL A 161 5.87 24.36 7.40
CA VAL A 161 5.74 24.30 8.86
C VAL A 161 6.96 23.63 9.49
N PHE A 162 7.48 22.55 8.91
CA PHE A 162 8.69 21.89 9.39
C PHE A 162 9.96 22.75 9.18
N ILE A 163 10.08 23.42 8.03
CA ILE A 163 11.16 24.40 7.81
C ILE A 163 11.08 25.51 8.85
N PHE A 164 9.88 26.07 9.10
CA PHE A 164 9.69 27.11 10.11
C PHE A 164 10.04 26.61 11.52
N TYR A 165 9.59 25.41 11.89
CA TYR A 165 9.87 24.77 13.17
C TYR A 165 11.38 24.68 13.43
N THR A 166 12.17 24.32 12.41
CA THR A 166 13.65 24.26 12.50
C THR A 166 14.29 25.54 13.06
N PHE A 167 13.75 26.71 12.72
CA PHE A 167 14.26 28.01 13.17
C PHE A 167 13.53 28.54 14.41
N ALA A 168 12.27 28.15 14.61
CA ALA A 168 11.43 28.66 15.68
C ALA A 168 11.64 27.96 17.04
N GLY A 169 12.44 26.89 17.09
CA GLY A 169 12.71 26.10 18.30
C GLY A 169 12.93 26.87 19.62
N PRO A 170 13.73 27.94 19.65
CA PRO A 170 13.97 28.70 20.89
C PRO A 170 12.74 29.45 21.44
N TYR A 171 11.69 29.62 20.63
CA TYR A 171 10.45 30.32 20.99
C TYR A 171 9.28 29.36 21.26
N MET A 172 9.52 28.05 21.16
CA MET A 172 8.50 27.04 21.35
C MET A 172 8.22 26.81 22.85
N PRO A 173 7.02 26.30 23.20
CA PRO A 173 6.72 25.86 24.56
C PRO A 173 7.73 24.81 25.04
N ASP A 174 7.89 24.66 26.36
CA ASP A 174 8.91 23.78 26.96
C ASP A 174 8.91 22.35 26.37
N VAL A 175 7.73 21.78 26.12
CA VAL A 175 7.56 20.44 25.54
C VAL A 175 8.06 20.34 24.08
N MET A 176 8.14 21.47 23.37
CA MET A 176 8.55 21.55 21.96
C MET A 176 9.86 22.33 21.77
N LEU A 177 10.58 22.62 22.85
CA LEU A 177 11.74 23.50 22.85
C LEU A 177 12.97 22.78 22.27
N HIS A 178 13.65 23.43 21.32
CA HIS A 178 14.96 22.98 20.85
C HIS A 178 15.87 24.16 20.50
N LYS A 179 17.19 23.92 20.40
CA LYS A 179 18.20 24.98 20.18
C LYS A 179 18.06 25.76 18.85
N GLY A 180 17.20 25.31 17.94
CA GLY A 180 17.13 25.77 16.55
C GLY A 180 18.36 25.36 15.71
N ALA A 181 18.32 25.63 14.40
CA ALA A 181 19.46 25.42 13.50
C ALA A 181 19.84 26.70 12.75
N SER A 182 21.14 26.89 12.49
CA SER A 182 21.60 27.98 11.62
C SER A 182 21.22 27.71 10.16
N MET A 183 21.08 28.75 9.34
CA MET A 183 20.74 28.62 7.92
C MET A 183 21.72 27.71 7.17
N SER A 184 23.03 27.85 7.42
CA SER A 184 24.05 26.99 6.80
C SER A 184 23.87 25.52 7.17
N LYS A 185 23.66 25.23 8.47
CA LYS A 185 23.43 23.86 8.96
C LYS A 185 22.15 23.27 8.35
N PHE A 186 21.08 24.05 8.30
CA PHE A 186 19.82 23.64 7.68
C PHE A 186 20.00 23.30 6.19
N LEU A 187 20.57 24.21 5.40
CA LEU A 187 20.75 23.99 3.95
C LEU A 187 21.66 22.79 3.65
N GLN A 188 22.74 22.64 4.41
CA GLN A 188 23.64 21.50 4.30
C GLN A 188 22.90 20.20 4.62
N HIS A 189 22.23 20.12 5.78
CA HIS A 189 21.51 18.93 6.21
C HIS A 189 20.35 18.57 5.28
N GLN A 190 19.71 19.59 4.69
CA GLN A 190 18.50 19.39 3.92
C GLN A 190 18.74 19.02 2.46
N TRP A 191 19.81 19.53 1.83
CA TRP A 191 20.07 19.36 0.40
C TRP A 191 21.42 18.71 0.08
N LEU A 192 22.43 18.86 0.95
CA LEU A 192 23.80 18.38 0.67
C LEU A 192 24.13 17.05 1.35
N THR A 193 23.21 16.47 2.11
CA THR A 193 23.35 15.15 2.75
C THR A 193 22.21 14.22 2.37
N THR A 194 22.34 12.95 2.76
CA THR A 194 21.31 11.91 2.60
C THR A 194 20.34 11.83 3.78
N GLU A 195 20.32 12.81 4.67
CA GLU A 195 19.36 12.88 5.78
C GLU A 195 18.12 13.72 5.42
N GLY A 196 18.24 14.57 4.39
CA GLY A 196 17.17 15.45 3.92
C GLY A 196 16.49 14.98 2.63
N VAL A 197 16.45 15.87 1.63
CA VAL A 197 15.75 15.66 0.34
C VAL A 197 16.26 14.42 -0.38
N PHE A 198 17.57 14.14 -0.32
CA PHE A 198 18.20 12.99 -0.95
C PHE A 198 18.24 11.73 -0.07
N GLY A 199 17.41 11.69 0.99
CA GLY A 199 17.39 10.59 1.94
C GLY A 199 16.63 9.34 1.48
N ILE A 200 16.26 8.53 2.48
CA ILE A 200 15.67 7.19 2.29
C ILE A 200 14.44 7.24 1.36
N ALA A 201 13.60 8.26 1.54
CA ALA A 201 12.40 8.51 0.73
C ALA A 201 12.69 8.53 -0.79
N LEU A 202 13.63 9.39 -1.20
CA LEU A 202 14.02 9.54 -2.60
C LEU A 202 14.86 8.34 -3.08
N GLY A 203 15.65 7.73 -2.19
CA GLY A 203 16.36 6.49 -2.47
C GLY A 203 15.43 5.37 -2.90
N VAL A 204 14.39 5.12 -2.10
CA VAL A 204 13.35 4.13 -2.39
C VAL A 204 12.61 4.46 -3.70
N SER A 205 12.31 5.75 -3.92
CA SER A 205 11.75 6.24 -5.20
C SER A 205 12.62 5.83 -6.41
N THR A 206 13.93 6.02 -6.26
CA THR A 206 14.93 5.80 -7.31
C THR A 206 15.18 4.32 -7.56
N SER A 207 15.38 3.53 -6.51
CA SER A 207 15.85 2.14 -6.60
C SER A 207 14.80 1.14 -7.07
N PHE A 208 13.51 1.39 -6.84
CA PHE A 208 12.49 0.42 -7.28
C PHE A 208 11.08 0.99 -7.50
N VAL A 209 10.63 2.04 -6.79
CA VAL A 209 9.23 2.53 -6.93
C VAL A 209 8.94 2.96 -8.36
N PHE A 210 9.90 3.63 -9.01
CA PHE A 210 9.79 4.00 -10.41
C PHE A 210 9.46 2.79 -11.29
N LEU A 211 10.17 1.67 -11.10
CA LEU A 211 9.99 0.47 -11.92
C LEU A 211 8.63 -0.17 -11.69
N PHE A 212 8.10 -0.15 -10.48
CA PHE A 212 6.75 -0.63 -10.20
C PHE A 212 5.67 0.23 -10.87
N VAL A 213 5.83 1.57 -10.82
CA VAL A 213 4.92 2.49 -11.52
C VAL A 213 5.01 2.28 -13.03
N LEU A 214 6.22 2.10 -13.57
CA LEU A 214 6.46 1.82 -14.98
C LEU A 214 5.85 0.47 -15.39
N PHE A 215 6.07 -0.57 -14.59
CA PHE A 215 5.49 -1.90 -14.76
C PHE A 215 3.97 -1.84 -14.81
N GLY A 216 3.33 -1.20 -13.83
CA GLY A 216 1.88 -1.07 -13.77
C GLY A 216 1.32 -0.31 -14.98
N THR A 217 1.98 0.78 -15.37
CA THR A 217 1.60 1.57 -16.56
C THR A 217 1.70 0.76 -17.85
N LEU A 218 2.79 -0.01 -18.03
CA LEU A 218 2.98 -0.87 -19.20
C LEU A 218 2.00 -2.06 -19.21
N LEU A 219 1.67 -2.60 -18.04
CA LEU A 219 0.71 -3.69 -17.90
C LEU A 219 -0.71 -3.23 -18.27
N ASP A 220 -1.10 -2.03 -17.84
CA ASP A 220 -2.37 -1.42 -18.25
C ASP A 220 -2.39 -1.10 -19.75
N LYS A 221 -1.30 -0.53 -20.29
CA LYS A 221 -1.15 -0.30 -21.74
C LYS A 221 -1.23 -1.58 -22.57
N ALA A 222 -0.79 -2.71 -22.03
CA ALA A 222 -0.93 -4.01 -22.69
C ALA A 222 -2.40 -4.49 -22.78
N GLY A 223 -3.29 -3.94 -21.95
CA GLY A 223 -4.73 -4.26 -21.91
C GLY A 223 -5.16 -5.08 -20.68
N ALA A 224 -4.30 -5.23 -19.68
CA ALA A 224 -4.59 -6.07 -18.51
C ALA A 224 -5.73 -5.50 -17.64
N GLY A 225 -5.86 -4.18 -17.50
CA GLY A 225 -6.91 -3.55 -16.70
C GLY A 225 -8.32 -3.90 -17.19
N ASN A 226 -8.58 -3.72 -18.49
CA ASN A 226 -9.86 -4.12 -19.12
C ASN A 226 -10.12 -5.62 -18.97
N TRP A 227 -9.09 -6.44 -19.13
CA TRP A 227 -9.20 -7.89 -18.97
C TRP A 227 -9.62 -8.29 -17.53
N MET A 228 -9.02 -7.69 -16.51
CA MET A 228 -9.38 -7.93 -15.09
C MET A 228 -10.82 -7.52 -14.77
N MET A 229 -11.29 -6.41 -15.37
CA MET A 229 -12.66 -5.92 -15.19
C MET A 229 -13.68 -6.88 -15.79
N GLN A 230 -13.49 -7.33 -17.03
CA GLN A 230 -14.41 -8.23 -17.70
C GLN A 230 -14.48 -9.60 -17.02
N ILE A 231 -13.37 -10.10 -16.48
CA ILE A 231 -13.35 -11.31 -15.65
C ILE A 231 -14.20 -11.11 -14.39
N SER A 232 -14.04 -9.96 -13.73
CA SER A 232 -14.82 -9.63 -12.53
C SER A 232 -16.32 -9.60 -12.84
N ILE A 233 -16.73 -8.95 -13.93
CA ILE A 233 -18.13 -8.92 -14.43
C ILE A 233 -18.65 -10.35 -14.65
N ALA A 234 -17.89 -11.17 -15.38
CA ALA A 234 -18.28 -12.53 -15.71
C ALA A 234 -18.44 -13.44 -14.48
N LEU A 235 -17.58 -13.27 -13.46
CA LEU A 235 -17.59 -14.07 -12.24
C LEU A 235 -18.69 -13.64 -11.25
N LEU A 236 -18.98 -12.33 -11.13
CA LEU A 236 -19.77 -11.82 -10.00
C LEU A 236 -21.06 -11.10 -10.40
N GLY A 237 -21.22 -10.69 -11.66
CA GLY A 237 -22.39 -9.92 -12.11
C GLY A 237 -23.73 -10.62 -11.86
N HIS A 238 -23.73 -11.95 -11.85
CA HIS A 238 -24.93 -12.77 -11.62
C HIS A 238 -25.34 -12.89 -10.14
N LEU A 239 -24.57 -12.32 -9.21
CA LEU A 239 -24.90 -12.34 -7.79
C LEU A 239 -25.87 -11.20 -7.46
N ARG A 240 -26.57 -11.31 -6.33
CA ARG A 240 -27.33 -10.19 -5.77
C ARG A 240 -26.37 -9.07 -5.35
N GLY A 241 -26.58 -7.86 -5.88
CA GLY A 241 -25.62 -6.76 -5.79
C GLY A 241 -24.41 -6.96 -6.72
N GLY A 242 -24.57 -7.74 -7.80
CA GLY A 242 -23.50 -8.16 -8.71
C GLY A 242 -22.59 -7.02 -9.15
N PRO A 243 -23.10 -5.94 -9.75
CA PRO A 243 -22.28 -4.79 -10.14
C PRO A 243 -21.40 -4.20 -9.05
N ALA A 244 -21.92 -4.07 -7.84
CA ALA A 244 -21.14 -3.54 -6.74
C ALA A 244 -20.09 -4.55 -6.25
N LYS A 245 -20.34 -5.86 -6.35
CA LYS A 245 -19.32 -6.90 -6.06
C LYS A 245 -18.25 -6.96 -7.15
N VAL A 246 -18.63 -6.75 -8.40
CA VAL A 246 -17.71 -6.58 -9.53
C VAL A 246 -16.79 -5.40 -9.26
N ALA A 247 -17.34 -4.25 -8.86
CA ALA A 247 -16.57 -3.07 -8.50
C ALA A 247 -15.49 -3.39 -7.46
N VAL A 248 -15.87 -4.08 -6.38
CA VAL A 248 -14.98 -4.45 -5.30
C VAL A 248 -13.85 -5.40 -5.76
N VAL A 249 -14.17 -6.45 -6.51
CA VAL A 249 -13.16 -7.43 -6.95
C VAL A 249 -12.30 -6.91 -8.09
N SER A 250 -12.87 -6.15 -9.02
CA SER A 250 -12.11 -5.48 -10.08
C SER A 250 -11.14 -4.46 -9.49
N SER A 251 -11.60 -3.65 -8.51
CA SER A 251 -10.74 -2.76 -7.75
C SER A 251 -9.62 -3.52 -7.01
N ALA A 252 -9.90 -4.72 -6.50
CA ALA A 252 -8.87 -5.55 -5.86
C ALA A 252 -7.79 -5.98 -6.85
N LEU A 253 -8.20 -6.53 -8.00
CA LEU A 253 -7.28 -7.00 -9.04
C LEU A 253 -6.47 -5.85 -9.65
N ASN A 254 -7.11 -4.72 -9.92
CA ASN A 254 -6.44 -3.54 -10.45
C ASN A 254 -5.57 -2.83 -9.40
N GLY A 255 -6.02 -2.82 -8.14
CA GLY A 255 -5.29 -2.26 -7.00
C GLY A 255 -3.96 -2.97 -6.73
N VAL A 256 -3.93 -4.29 -6.94
CA VAL A 256 -2.70 -5.10 -6.93
C VAL A 256 -1.66 -4.59 -7.95
N VAL A 257 -2.05 -3.90 -9.01
CA VAL A 257 -1.12 -3.39 -10.02
C VAL A 257 -0.80 -1.91 -9.79
N SER A 258 -1.83 -1.09 -9.60
CA SER A 258 -1.70 0.37 -9.59
C SER A 258 -1.16 0.91 -8.27
N GLY A 259 -1.54 0.34 -7.13
CA GLY A 259 -1.19 0.87 -5.80
C GLY A 259 -1.75 2.28 -5.51
N SER A 260 -2.54 2.87 -6.41
CA SER A 260 -3.16 4.19 -6.27
C SER A 260 -4.68 4.08 -6.16
N SER A 261 -5.23 4.60 -5.05
CA SER A 261 -6.67 4.63 -4.79
C SER A 261 -7.40 5.50 -5.81
N VAL A 262 -6.87 6.70 -6.11
CA VAL A 262 -7.47 7.65 -7.07
C VAL A 262 -7.45 7.10 -8.49
N SER A 263 -6.31 6.58 -8.95
CA SER A 263 -6.18 5.97 -10.27
C SER A 263 -7.18 4.82 -10.44
N ASN A 264 -7.32 3.98 -9.41
CA ASN A 264 -8.23 2.85 -9.44
C ASN A 264 -9.71 3.28 -9.48
N VAL A 265 -10.11 4.31 -8.73
CA VAL A 265 -11.46 4.90 -8.82
C VAL A 265 -11.73 5.41 -10.23
N VAL A 266 -10.73 5.97 -10.90
CA VAL A 266 -10.93 6.61 -12.21
C VAL A 266 -10.96 5.58 -13.31
N SER A 267 -10.05 4.61 -13.29
CA SER A 267 -10.03 3.53 -14.28
C SER A 267 -11.21 2.59 -14.12
N GLY A 268 -11.58 2.22 -12.89
CA GLY A 268 -12.67 1.29 -12.60
C GLY A 268 -14.03 1.96 -12.47
N GLY A 269 -14.09 3.07 -11.75
CA GLY A 269 -15.32 3.76 -11.37
C GLY A 269 -16.14 4.26 -12.54
N ILE A 270 -15.51 4.64 -13.66
CA ILE A 270 -16.22 5.07 -14.88
C ILE A 270 -17.17 3.98 -15.37
N PHE A 271 -16.82 2.72 -15.20
CA PHE A 271 -17.64 1.58 -15.61
C PHE A 271 -18.54 1.09 -14.46
N THR A 272 -18.01 1.01 -13.25
CA THR A 272 -18.69 0.37 -12.12
C THR A 272 -19.74 1.27 -11.46
N ILE A 273 -19.50 2.58 -11.35
CA ILE A 273 -20.42 3.53 -10.70
C ILE A 273 -21.73 3.65 -11.49
N PRO A 274 -21.73 3.89 -12.82
CA PRO A 274 -22.96 3.89 -13.61
C PRO A 274 -23.71 2.56 -13.53
N LEU A 275 -22.99 1.44 -13.57
CA LEU A 275 -23.58 0.10 -13.48
C LEU A 275 -24.27 -0.13 -12.12
N MET A 276 -23.62 0.28 -11.01
CA MET A 276 -24.20 0.25 -9.66
C MET A 276 -25.48 1.09 -9.57
N LYS A 277 -25.46 2.33 -10.09
CA LYS A 277 -26.61 3.23 -10.09
C LYS A 277 -27.82 2.64 -10.85
N ARG A 278 -27.57 2.03 -12.01
CA ARG A 278 -28.62 1.36 -12.82
C ARG A 278 -29.29 0.20 -12.09
N THR A 279 -28.60 -0.43 -11.14
CA THR A 279 -29.18 -1.50 -10.29
C THR A 279 -29.89 -1.02 -9.02
N GLY A 280 -30.03 0.30 -8.84
CA GLY A 280 -30.84 0.90 -7.77
C GLY A 280 -30.04 1.44 -6.57
N LEU A 281 -28.70 1.44 -6.61
CA LEU A 281 -27.89 2.14 -5.60
C LEU A 281 -27.91 3.65 -5.86
N SER A 282 -27.92 4.46 -4.79
CA SER A 282 -27.74 5.92 -4.93
C SER A 282 -26.34 6.25 -5.42
N GLY A 283 -26.16 7.41 -6.08
CA GLY A 283 -24.83 7.81 -6.58
C GLY A 283 -23.82 7.95 -5.44
N VAL A 284 -24.23 8.49 -4.29
CA VAL A 284 -23.39 8.60 -3.08
C VAL A 284 -22.90 7.21 -2.63
N LYS A 285 -23.78 6.21 -2.58
CA LYS A 285 -23.39 4.85 -2.17
C LYS A 285 -22.53 4.15 -3.22
N ALA A 286 -22.82 4.33 -4.50
CA ALA A 286 -22.03 3.78 -5.59
C ALA A 286 -20.60 4.35 -5.57
N GLY A 287 -20.47 5.68 -5.45
CA GLY A 287 -19.18 6.34 -5.32
C GLY A 287 -18.43 5.94 -4.04
N ALA A 288 -19.13 5.81 -2.91
CA ALA A 288 -18.53 5.37 -1.65
C ALA A 288 -18.05 3.91 -1.69
N ILE A 289 -18.77 3.01 -2.37
CA ILE A 289 -18.34 1.62 -2.56
C ILE A 289 -17.08 1.57 -3.41
N GLU A 290 -17.05 2.31 -4.52
CA GLU A 290 -15.88 2.38 -5.41
C GLU A 290 -14.67 2.96 -4.67
N ALA A 291 -14.81 4.12 -4.02
CA ALA A 291 -13.72 4.74 -3.26
C ALA A 291 -13.20 3.81 -2.14
N ALA A 292 -14.09 3.14 -1.40
CA ALA A 292 -13.70 2.21 -0.36
C ALA A 292 -13.03 0.94 -0.90
N SER A 293 -13.44 0.42 -2.07
CA SER A 293 -12.76 -0.70 -2.71
C SER A 293 -11.40 -0.29 -3.26
N SER A 294 -11.28 0.90 -3.83
CA SER A 294 -10.04 1.37 -4.42
C SER A 294 -8.94 1.61 -3.37
N ILE A 295 -9.29 2.12 -2.19
CA ILE A 295 -8.34 2.27 -1.06
C ILE A 295 -7.88 0.91 -0.54
N ASN A 296 -8.80 -0.05 -0.42
CA ASN A 296 -8.43 -1.41 -0.09
C ASN A 296 -7.46 -2.01 -1.13
N GLY A 297 -7.41 -1.48 -2.36
CA GLY A 297 -6.45 -1.87 -3.39
C GLY A 297 -5.00 -1.68 -2.95
N GLN A 298 -4.76 -0.67 -2.12
CA GLN A 298 -3.42 -0.30 -1.64
C GLN A 298 -2.87 -1.24 -0.57
N ILE A 299 -3.74 -1.97 0.14
CA ILE A 299 -3.33 -2.97 1.15
C ILE A 299 -3.21 -4.37 0.58
N MET A 300 -3.62 -4.61 -0.67
CA MET A 300 -3.65 -5.95 -1.24
C MET A 300 -2.26 -6.40 -1.73
N PRO A 301 -1.70 -7.51 -1.19
CA PRO A 301 -0.51 -8.14 -1.75
C PRO A 301 -0.73 -8.67 -3.17
N PRO A 302 0.32 -8.82 -4.00
CA PRO A 302 1.74 -8.72 -3.68
C PRO A 302 2.42 -7.38 -3.95
N VAL A 303 1.73 -6.34 -4.43
CA VAL A 303 2.39 -5.05 -4.71
C VAL A 303 2.16 -4.05 -3.59
N MET A 304 0.96 -4.01 -2.99
CA MET A 304 0.63 -3.13 -1.85
C MET A 304 1.06 -1.66 -2.02
N GLY A 305 1.18 -1.20 -3.27
CA GLY A 305 1.79 0.08 -3.64
C GLY A 305 3.25 0.25 -3.19
N ALA A 306 3.79 1.45 -3.38
CA ALA A 306 5.18 1.78 -3.04
C ALA A 306 5.50 1.69 -1.53
N ALA A 307 4.47 1.70 -0.66
CA ALA A 307 4.63 1.75 0.78
C ALA A 307 5.12 0.43 1.40
N ALA A 308 4.72 -0.73 0.87
CA ALA A 308 5.19 -2.02 1.37
C ALA A 308 6.71 -2.20 1.19
N PHE A 309 7.28 -1.60 0.16
CA PHE A 309 8.73 -1.61 -0.02
C PHE A 309 9.45 -0.66 0.94
N LEU A 310 8.85 0.49 1.27
CA LEU A 310 9.34 1.36 2.34
C LEU A 310 9.30 0.65 3.70
N MET A 311 8.34 -0.24 3.93
CA MET A 311 8.31 -1.10 5.12
C MET A 311 9.48 -2.08 5.17
N VAL A 312 9.94 -2.63 4.04
CA VAL A 312 11.17 -3.47 4.01
C VAL A 312 12.33 -2.69 4.59
N GLU A 313 12.50 -1.45 4.13
CA GLU A 313 13.61 -0.59 4.55
C GLU A 313 13.49 -0.17 6.02
N TYR A 314 12.30 0.24 6.49
CA TYR A 314 12.09 0.69 7.88
C TYR A 314 12.02 -0.44 8.91
N VAL A 315 11.43 -1.58 8.56
CA VAL A 315 11.29 -2.72 9.48
C VAL A 315 12.52 -3.62 9.44
N GLY A 316 13.19 -3.72 8.29
CA GLY A 316 14.37 -4.57 8.10
C GLY A 316 14.04 -6.05 7.98
N ILE A 317 12.88 -6.39 7.43
CA ILE A 317 12.45 -7.78 7.15
C ILE A 317 12.24 -7.99 5.65
N PRO A 318 12.39 -9.23 5.14
CA PRO A 318 12.13 -9.54 3.74
C PRO A 318 10.71 -9.17 3.30
N TYR A 319 10.55 -8.85 2.02
CA TYR A 319 9.25 -8.51 1.44
C TYR A 319 8.22 -9.63 1.56
N SER A 320 8.67 -10.89 1.44
CA SER A 320 7.85 -12.10 1.62
C SER A 320 7.13 -12.12 2.98
N GLU A 321 7.82 -11.72 4.05
CA GLU A 321 7.23 -11.63 5.39
C GLU A 321 6.22 -10.47 5.49
N ILE A 322 6.47 -9.33 4.85
CA ILE A 322 5.48 -8.22 4.81
C ILE A 322 4.19 -8.67 4.12
N VAL A 323 4.33 -9.35 2.97
CA VAL A 323 3.19 -9.90 2.22
C VAL A 323 2.40 -10.89 3.07
N LYS A 324 3.09 -11.82 3.74
CA LYS A 324 2.49 -12.80 4.65
C LYS A 324 1.71 -12.12 5.77
N HIS A 325 2.29 -11.10 6.41
CA HIS A 325 1.65 -10.37 7.50
C HIS A 325 0.44 -9.54 7.04
N ALA A 326 0.47 -9.00 5.81
CA ALA A 326 -0.61 -8.17 5.28
C ALA A 326 -1.76 -8.97 4.64
N LEU A 327 -1.53 -10.23 4.25
CA LEU A 327 -2.48 -11.04 3.47
C LEU A 327 -3.83 -11.22 4.18
N LEU A 328 -3.82 -11.70 5.43
CA LEU A 328 -5.05 -11.96 6.16
C LEU A 328 -5.85 -10.67 6.44
N PRO A 329 -5.25 -9.58 6.95
CA PRO A 329 -5.95 -8.29 7.10
C PRO A 329 -6.54 -7.75 5.79
N ALA A 330 -5.81 -7.86 4.67
CA ALA A 330 -6.28 -7.38 3.37
C ALA A 330 -7.50 -8.18 2.89
N ILE A 331 -7.43 -9.53 2.93
CA ILE A 331 -8.55 -10.39 2.56
C ILE A 331 -9.76 -10.13 3.47
N ALA A 332 -9.55 -10.03 4.79
CA ALA A 332 -10.61 -9.74 5.75
C ALA A 332 -11.32 -8.41 5.41
N SER A 333 -10.56 -7.36 5.09
CA SER A 333 -11.09 -6.06 4.68
C SER A 333 -11.94 -6.13 3.41
N TYR A 334 -11.50 -6.88 2.40
CA TYR A 334 -12.23 -7.06 1.13
C TYR A 334 -13.49 -7.92 1.29
N VAL A 335 -13.41 -9.04 2.00
CA VAL A 335 -14.56 -9.91 2.25
C VAL A 335 -15.63 -9.16 3.03
N ALA A 336 -15.23 -8.37 4.01
CA ALA A 336 -16.13 -7.49 4.75
C ALA A 336 -16.75 -6.40 3.86
N LEU A 337 -16.03 -5.84 2.88
CA LEU A 337 -16.62 -4.93 1.88
C LEU A 337 -17.65 -5.63 1.00
N LEU A 338 -17.32 -6.82 0.48
CA LEU A 338 -18.25 -7.63 -0.31
C LEU A 338 -19.52 -7.96 0.47
N TYR A 339 -19.37 -8.18 1.78
CA TYR A 339 -20.50 -8.39 2.67
C TYR A 339 -21.32 -7.12 2.88
N ILE A 340 -20.70 -5.95 3.11
CA ILE A 340 -21.40 -4.66 3.20
C ILE A 340 -22.20 -4.37 1.93
N VAL A 341 -21.58 -4.58 0.75
CA VAL A 341 -22.26 -4.46 -0.54
C VAL A 341 -23.45 -5.42 -0.63
N HIS A 342 -23.29 -6.65 -0.16
CA HIS A 342 -24.39 -7.60 -0.11
C HIS A 342 -25.52 -7.13 0.80
N LEU A 343 -25.21 -6.60 1.99
CA LEU A 343 -26.19 -6.04 2.92
C LEU A 343 -26.93 -4.84 2.34
N GLU A 344 -26.24 -3.94 1.63
CA GLU A 344 -26.89 -2.84 0.91
C GLU A 344 -27.84 -3.34 -0.18
N ALA A 345 -27.42 -4.32 -0.97
CA ALA A 345 -28.28 -4.97 -1.97
C ALA A 345 -29.50 -5.69 -1.35
N LEU A 346 -29.38 -6.19 -0.12
CA LEU A 346 -30.52 -6.73 0.64
C LEU A 346 -31.49 -5.61 1.05
N LYS A 347 -30.98 -4.49 1.58
CA LYS A 347 -31.79 -3.34 2.03
C LYS A 347 -32.62 -2.71 0.90
N ILE A 348 -32.10 -2.67 -0.33
CA ILE A 348 -32.80 -2.09 -1.50
C ILE A 348 -33.59 -3.11 -2.33
N GLY A 349 -33.59 -4.40 -1.94
CA GLY A 349 -34.34 -5.40 -2.71
C GLY A 349 -33.72 -5.75 -4.08
N ALA A 350 -32.44 -5.46 -4.33
CA ALA A 350 -31.82 -5.61 -5.65
C ALA A 350 -31.93 -7.04 -6.18
N LYS A 351 -32.28 -7.19 -7.47
CA LYS A 351 -32.34 -8.49 -8.16
C LYS A 351 -31.01 -8.79 -8.86
N PRO A 352 -30.61 -10.06 -8.98
CA PRO A 352 -29.40 -10.43 -9.75
C PRO A 352 -29.58 -10.21 -11.24
N ILE A 353 -28.48 -9.99 -11.97
CA ILE A 353 -28.48 -9.94 -13.43
C ILE A 353 -28.78 -11.35 -13.97
N PRO A 354 -29.72 -11.51 -14.92
CA PRO A 354 -30.06 -12.82 -15.49
C PRO A 354 -28.84 -13.52 -16.11
N ARG A 355 -28.72 -14.83 -15.89
CA ARG A 355 -27.68 -15.69 -16.47
C ARG A 355 -28.34 -16.89 -17.14
N GLU A 356 -27.73 -17.41 -18.20
CA GLU A 356 -28.09 -18.72 -18.74
C GLU A 356 -28.21 -19.77 -17.63
N ALA A 357 -29.37 -20.43 -17.56
CA ALA A 357 -29.66 -21.44 -16.55
C ALA A 357 -28.85 -22.72 -16.84
N LEU A 358 -27.76 -22.91 -16.11
CA LEU A 358 -27.04 -24.18 -16.07
C LEU A 358 -27.56 -25.07 -14.92
N PRO A 359 -27.73 -26.39 -15.14
CA PRO A 359 -28.03 -27.32 -14.06
C PRO A 359 -27.02 -27.22 -12.91
N ALA A 360 -27.48 -27.31 -11.66
CA ALA A 360 -26.63 -27.13 -10.48
C ALA A 360 -25.41 -28.06 -10.45
N LYS A 361 -25.59 -29.33 -10.86
CA LYS A 361 -24.49 -30.30 -10.99
C LYS A 361 -23.43 -29.86 -12.00
N THR A 362 -23.86 -29.43 -13.20
CA THR A 362 -22.96 -28.95 -14.26
C THR A 362 -22.22 -27.68 -13.82
N ARG A 363 -22.89 -26.78 -13.10
CA ARG A 363 -22.27 -25.58 -12.53
C ARG A 363 -21.21 -25.96 -11.50
N LEU A 364 -21.54 -26.81 -10.53
CA LEU A 364 -20.62 -27.26 -9.51
C LEU A 364 -19.39 -27.96 -10.12
N LEU A 365 -19.62 -28.86 -11.09
CA LEU A 365 -18.54 -29.56 -11.78
C LEU A 365 -17.63 -28.59 -12.55
N ARG A 366 -18.20 -27.63 -13.30
CA ARG A 366 -17.43 -26.61 -14.03
C ARG A 366 -16.63 -25.71 -13.10
N THR A 367 -17.23 -25.23 -12.02
CA THR A 367 -16.53 -24.39 -11.04
C THR A 367 -15.46 -25.19 -10.30
N GLY A 368 -15.75 -26.44 -9.92
CA GLY A 368 -14.80 -27.34 -9.30
C GLY A 368 -13.60 -27.65 -10.20
N LEU A 369 -13.84 -28.01 -11.47
CA LEU A 369 -12.80 -28.24 -12.47
C LEU A 369 -12.01 -26.96 -12.81
N GLY A 370 -12.67 -25.81 -12.82
CA GLY A 370 -12.00 -24.52 -13.03
C GLY A 370 -11.04 -24.19 -11.88
N LEU A 371 -11.52 -24.29 -10.63
CA LEU A 371 -10.70 -24.06 -9.44
C LEU A 371 -9.56 -25.08 -9.32
N SER A 372 -9.85 -26.38 -9.47
CA SER A 372 -8.83 -27.41 -9.42
C SER A 372 -7.83 -27.29 -10.56
N GLY A 373 -8.28 -26.89 -11.76
CA GLY A 373 -7.44 -26.61 -12.90
C GLY A 373 -6.51 -25.42 -12.66
N SER A 374 -7.02 -24.31 -12.13
CA SER A 374 -6.20 -23.15 -11.76
C SER A 374 -5.17 -23.51 -10.67
N VAL A 375 -5.58 -24.24 -9.63
CA VAL A 375 -4.66 -24.72 -8.57
C VAL A 375 -3.61 -25.65 -9.17
N LEU A 376 -4.00 -26.58 -10.04
CA LEU A 376 -3.07 -27.49 -10.71
C LEU A 376 -2.05 -26.72 -11.56
N VAL A 377 -2.47 -25.72 -12.32
CA VAL A 377 -1.54 -24.87 -13.11
C VAL A 377 -0.56 -24.15 -12.19
N LEU A 378 -1.03 -23.56 -11.09
CA LEU A 378 -0.15 -22.90 -10.11
C LEU A 378 0.83 -23.89 -9.47
N CYS A 379 0.38 -25.09 -9.10
CA CYS A 379 1.24 -26.15 -8.57
C CYS A 379 2.25 -26.63 -9.61
N LEU A 380 1.84 -26.82 -10.87
CA LEU A 380 2.74 -27.24 -11.95
C LEU A 380 3.79 -26.16 -12.26
N LEU A 381 3.41 -24.88 -12.24
CA LEU A 381 4.37 -23.79 -12.35
C LEU A 381 5.33 -23.81 -11.16
N TYR A 382 4.82 -23.91 -9.94
CA TYR A 382 5.64 -23.89 -8.73
C TYR A 382 6.64 -25.05 -8.66
N TYR A 383 6.14 -26.29 -8.72
CA TYR A 383 7.01 -27.47 -8.68
C TYR A 383 7.82 -27.65 -9.97
N GLY A 384 7.32 -27.15 -11.10
CA GLY A 384 8.06 -27.15 -12.37
C GLY A 384 9.29 -26.27 -12.31
N VAL A 385 9.19 -25.08 -11.72
CA VAL A 385 10.33 -24.19 -11.55
C VAL A 385 11.32 -24.74 -10.51
N LEU A 386 10.84 -25.22 -9.35
CA LEU A 386 11.71 -25.87 -8.37
C LEU A 386 12.42 -27.10 -8.95
N GLY A 387 11.71 -27.90 -9.75
CA GLY A 387 12.29 -29.05 -10.44
C GLY A 387 13.35 -28.65 -11.45
N ALA A 388 13.13 -27.56 -12.21
CA ALA A 388 14.13 -27.03 -13.13
C ALA A 388 15.38 -26.51 -12.40
N GLN A 389 15.21 -25.87 -11.25
CA GLN A 389 16.33 -25.43 -10.41
C GLN A 389 17.12 -26.61 -9.85
N ALA A 390 16.44 -27.62 -9.34
CA ALA A 390 17.07 -28.83 -8.84
C ALA A 390 17.81 -29.61 -9.94
N ALA A 391 17.25 -29.66 -11.15
CA ALA A 391 17.82 -30.43 -12.26
C ALA A 391 18.97 -29.70 -12.99
N PHE A 392 18.90 -28.38 -13.11
CA PHE A 392 19.80 -27.61 -13.99
C PHE A 392 20.65 -26.57 -13.28
N GLY A 393 20.48 -26.37 -11.97
CA GLY A 393 21.32 -25.49 -11.13
C GLY A 393 21.51 -24.10 -11.74
N ALA A 394 22.76 -23.71 -12.00
CA ALA A 394 23.12 -22.40 -12.57
C ALA A 394 22.53 -22.13 -13.97
N SER A 395 22.14 -23.17 -14.72
CA SER A 395 21.51 -23.02 -16.04
C SER A 395 19.99 -22.90 -15.96
N ALA A 396 19.39 -23.08 -14.79
CA ALA A 396 17.94 -23.04 -14.61
C ALA A 396 17.29 -21.72 -15.07
N PRO A 397 17.84 -20.52 -14.79
CA PRO A 397 17.24 -19.26 -15.24
C PRO A 397 17.08 -19.17 -16.76
N TRP A 398 18.05 -19.68 -17.53
CA TRP A 398 18.00 -19.70 -18.99
C TRP A 398 16.92 -20.65 -19.51
N ILE A 399 16.82 -21.85 -18.93
CA ILE A 399 15.82 -22.85 -19.30
C ILE A 399 14.41 -22.36 -18.95
N LEU A 400 14.25 -21.75 -17.78
CA LEU A 400 13.00 -21.12 -17.35
C LEU A 400 12.62 -19.95 -18.25
N GLY A 401 13.59 -19.15 -18.71
CA GLY A 401 13.37 -18.11 -19.70
C GLY A 401 12.86 -18.65 -21.04
N VAL A 402 13.45 -19.75 -21.54
CA VAL A 402 12.97 -20.43 -22.75
C VAL A 402 11.58 -21.02 -22.54
N ALA A 403 11.31 -21.63 -21.38
CA ALA A 403 10.00 -22.16 -21.05
C ALA A 403 8.94 -21.05 -20.95
N ALA A 404 9.25 -19.93 -20.31
CA ALA A 404 8.38 -18.76 -20.23
C ALA A 404 8.07 -18.19 -21.61
N LEU A 405 9.07 -18.11 -22.50
CA LEU A 405 8.88 -17.70 -23.90
C LEU A 405 7.97 -18.69 -24.65
N ALA A 406 8.17 -20.00 -24.47
CA ALA A 406 7.32 -21.02 -25.08
C ALA A 406 5.87 -20.93 -24.58
N ILE A 407 5.66 -20.73 -23.27
CA ILE A 407 4.34 -20.51 -22.66
C ILE A 407 3.71 -19.23 -23.21
N TYR A 408 4.47 -18.15 -23.33
CA TYR A 408 4.01 -16.90 -23.93
C TYR A 408 3.53 -17.11 -25.37
N LEU A 409 4.35 -17.73 -26.23
CA LEU A 409 3.96 -18.01 -27.61
C LEU A 409 2.74 -18.94 -27.70
N ALA A 410 2.65 -19.95 -26.83
CA ALA A 410 1.53 -20.89 -26.79
C ALA A 410 0.23 -20.21 -26.35
N THR A 411 0.27 -19.38 -25.30
CA THR A 411 -0.89 -18.62 -24.83
C THR A 411 -1.37 -17.63 -25.88
N LEU A 412 -0.44 -16.96 -26.58
CA LEU A 412 -0.78 -16.04 -27.65
C LEU A 412 -1.37 -16.74 -28.89
N ALA A 413 -0.79 -17.87 -29.29
CA ALA A 413 -1.31 -18.70 -30.39
C ALA A 413 -2.70 -19.26 -30.06
N TYR A 414 -2.98 -19.54 -28.79
CA TYR A 414 -4.31 -19.93 -28.33
C TYR A 414 -5.29 -18.74 -28.35
N ALA A 415 -4.88 -17.58 -27.82
CA ALA A 415 -5.69 -16.36 -27.81
C ALA A 415 -6.05 -15.88 -29.24
N ALA A 416 -5.13 -16.04 -30.20
CA ALA A 416 -5.33 -15.66 -31.60
C ALA A 416 -6.53 -16.35 -32.28
N ARG A 417 -6.97 -17.52 -31.76
CA ARG A 417 -8.12 -18.27 -32.28
C ARG A 417 -9.48 -17.65 -31.94
N TYR A 418 -9.48 -16.64 -31.09
CA TYR A 418 -10.69 -15.99 -30.58
C TYR A 418 -10.66 -14.48 -30.89
N PRO A 419 -11.84 -13.83 -30.99
CA PRO A 419 -11.91 -12.39 -31.16
C PRO A 419 -11.32 -11.68 -29.94
N ASP A 420 -10.78 -10.49 -30.18
CA ASP A 420 -10.32 -9.62 -29.10
C ASP A 420 -11.52 -9.18 -28.23
N LEU A 421 -11.23 -8.88 -26.96
CA LEU A 421 -12.24 -8.30 -26.08
C LEU A 421 -12.54 -6.88 -26.55
N GLU A 422 -13.82 -6.61 -26.82
CA GLU A 422 -14.27 -5.25 -27.05
C GLU A 422 -14.06 -4.43 -25.76
N LEU A 423 -13.69 -3.16 -25.91
CA LEU A 423 -13.70 -2.23 -24.80
C LEU A 423 -15.18 -2.00 -24.42
N ASP A 424 -15.55 -2.34 -23.20
CA ASP A 424 -16.93 -2.15 -22.72
C ASP A 424 -17.30 -0.67 -22.85
N ASP A 425 -18.39 -0.33 -23.53
CA ASP A 425 -18.93 1.04 -23.48
C ASP A 425 -19.55 1.25 -22.09
N PRO A 426 -19.04 2.18 -21.24
CA PRO A 426 -19.57 2.46 -19.91
C PRO A 426 -21.07 2.78 -19.91
N ASN A 427 -21.59 3.26 -21.05
CA ASN A 427 -22.97 3.68 -21.20
C ASN A 427 -23.87 2.59 -21.80
N SER A 428 -23.32 1.51 -22.36
CA SER A 428 -24.13 0.43 -22.92
C SER A 428 -24.82 -0.39 -21.81
N PRO A 429 -26.08 -0.85 -21.98
CA PRO A 429 -26.70 -1.75 -21.04
C PRO A 429 -26.08 -3.14 -21.16
N ILE A 430 -25.45 -3.64 -20.09
CA ILE A 430 -25.02 -5.04 -20.01
C ILE A 430 -26.27 -5.93 -19.93
N LEU A 431 -26.78 -6.33 -21.09
CA LEU A 431 -27.98 -7.17 -21.22
C LEU A 431 -27.67 -8.66 -20.98
N ILE A 432 -26.43 -9.08 -21.23
CA ILE A 432 -25.97 -10.46 -21.07
C ILE A 432 -24.56 -10.45 -20.47
N LEU A 433 -24.34 -11.26 -19.44
CA LEU A 433 -23.02 -11.39 -18.83
C LEU A 433 -22.08 -12.18 -19.75
N PRO A 434 -20.83 -11.71 -19.96
CA PRO A 434 -19.82 -12.49 -20.66
C PRO A 434 -19.53 -13.78 -19.89
N ARG A 435 -19.17 -14.85 -20.60
CA ARG A 435 -18.78 -16.11 -19.98
C ARG A 435 -17.34 -15.99 -19.49
N ALA A 436 -17.09 -16.31 -18.22
CA ALA A 436 -15.78 -16.12 -17.58
C ALA A 436 -14.62 -16.75 -18.38
N TRP A 437 -14.81 -17.98 -18.88
CA TRP A 437 -13.78 -18.65 -19.68
C TRP A 437 -13.48 -17.96 -21.02
N ASP A 438 -14.49 -17.34 -21.64
CA ASP A 438 -14.31 -16.64 -22.92
C ASP A 438 -13.46 -15.38 -22.76
N VAL A 439 -13.49 -14.76 -21.57
CA VAL A 439 -12.64 -13.62 -21.20
C VAL A 439 -11.26 -14.11 -20.74
N THR A 440 -11.18 -15.12 -19.88
CA THR A 440 -9.89 -15.59 -19.32
C THR A 440 -8.90 -16.01 -20.42
N ARG A 441 -9.38 -16.70 -21.47
CA ARG A 441 -8.52 -17.22 -22.55
C ARG A 441 -7.85 -16.16 -23.42
N THR A 442 -8.32 -14.91 -23.44
CA THR A 442 -7.78 -13.85 -24.32
C THR A 442 -6.63 -13.06 -23.68
N GLY A 443 -6.37 -13.25 -22.38
CA GLY A 443 -5.37 -12.48 -21.63
C GLY A 443 -4.51 -13.30 -20.67
N LEU A 444 -4.37 -14.62 -20.90
CA LEU A 444 -3.52 -15.48 -20.07
C LEU A 444 -2.06 -15.02 -20.02
N ASP A 445 -1.57 -14.40 -21.09
CA ASP A 445 -0.22 -13.86 -21.18
C ASP A 445 0.02 -12.64 -20.29
N PHE A 446 -1.03 -11.92 -19.86
CA PHE A 446 -0.90 -10.84 -18.86
C PHE A 446 -0.52 -11.36 -17.47
N LEU A 447 -0.71 -12.66 -17.21
CA LEU A 447 -0.32 -13.28 -15.94
C LEU A 447 1.19 -13.56 -15.88
N ILE A 448 1.87 -13.73 -17.02
CA ILE A 448 3.31 -14.02 -17.10
C ILE A 448 4.15 -12.98 -16.35
N PRO A 449 4.03 -11.66 -16.62
CA PRO A 449 4.80 -10.64 -15.91
C PRO A 449 4.51 -10.60 -14.40
N LEU A 450 3.27 -10.90 -13.99
CA LEU A 450 2.89 -11.01 -12.58
C LEU A 450 3.52 -12.25 -11.93
N VAL A 451 3.57 -13.38 -12.63
CA VAL A 451 4.23 -14.60 -12.15
C VAL A 451 5.74 -14.38 -12.03
N VAL A 452 6.38 -13.71 -12.99
CA VAL A 452 7.80 -13.34 -12.91
C VAL A 452 8.05 -12.47 -11.69
N LEU A 453 7.23 -11.44 -11.48
CA LEU A 453 7.35 -10.56 -10.31
C LEU A 453 7.21 -11.35 -9.00
N LEU A 454 6.15 -12.14 -8.88
CA LEU A 454 5.86 -12.95 -7.70
C LEU A 454 6.95 -13.98 -7.43
N TRP A 455 7.49 -14.61 -8.46
CA TRP A 455 8.56 -15.60 -8.34
C TRP A 455 9.84 -14.97 -7.80
N CYS A 456 10.32 -13.92 -8.46
CA CYS A 456 11.55 -13.22 -8.07
C CYS A 456 11.45 -12.66 -6.64
N LEU A 457 10.27 -12.15 -6.27
CA LEU A 457 10.11 -11.44 -5.01
C LEU A 457 9.76 -12.33 -3.82
N MET A 458 8.92 -13.36 -4.00
CA MET A 458 8.44 -14.21 -2.91
C MET A 458 9.19 -15.53 -2.76
N ILE A 459 9.79 -16.05 -3.84
CA ILE A 459 10.39 -17.40 -3.84
C ILE A 459 11.92 -17.30 -3.88
N GLU A 460 12.46 -16.52 -4.82
CA GLU A 460 13.91 -16.24 -4.86
C GLU A 460 14.35 -15.21 -3.82
N GLU A 461 13.39 -14.49 -3.22
CA GLU A 461 13.63 -13.39 -2.28
C GLU A 461 14.65 -12.36 -2.80
N MET A 462 14.63 -12.11 -4.12
CA MET A 462 15.46 -11.08 -4.74
C MET A 462 15.09 -9.69 -4.19
N SER A 463 16.01 -8.74 -4.28
CA SER A 463 15.72 -7.35 -3.92
C SER A 463 14.51 -6.82 -4.71
N PRO A 464 13.70 -5.91 -4.12
CA PRO A 464 12.54 -5.34 -4.81
C PRO A 464 12.87 -4.71 -6.16
N GLY A 465 14.02 -4.04 -6.27
CA GLY A 465 14.47 -3.42 -7.53
C GLY A 465 14.76 -4.44 -8.63
N LEU A 466 15.45 -5.53 -8.29
CA LEU A 466 15.77 -6.57 -9.27
C LEU A 466 14.53 -7.34 -9.71
N SER A 467 13.62 -7.62 -8.78
CA SER A 467 12.31 -8.23 -9.09
C SER A 467 11.49 -7.35 -10.02
N ALA A 468 11.42 -6.05 -9.73
CA ALA A 468 10.73 -5.07 -10.57
C ALA A 468 11.38 -4.94 -11.96
N PHE A 469 12.70 -5.02 -12.05
CA PHE A 469 13.44 -5.01 -13.32
C PHE A 469 13.03 -6.19 -14.22
N TRP A 470 13.03 -7.43 -13.70
CA TRP A 470 12.63 -8.61 -14.49
C TRP A 470 11.15 -8.55 -14.90
N ALA A 471 10.27 -8.13 -13.99
CA ALA A 471 8.86 -7.93 -14.28
C ALA A 471 8.65 -6.85 -15.37
N THR A 472 9.31 -5.71 -15.25
CA THR A 472 9.27 -4.60 -16.22
C THR A 472 9.80 -5.04 -17.59
N THR A 473 10.91 -5.77 -17.61
CA THR A 473 11.49 -6.29 -18.86
C THR A 473 10.54 -7.26 -19.56
N SER A 474 9.88 -8.14 -18.79
CA SER A 474 8.90 -9.08 -19.35
C SER A 474 7.67 -8.38 -19.94
N ILE A 475 7.14 -7.35 -19.30
CA ILE A 475 6.01 -6.59 -19.86
C ILE A 475 6.42 -5.72 -21.05
N ILE A 476 7.64 -5.15 -21.06
CA ILE A 476 8.19 -4.46 -22.24
C ILE A 476 8.22 -5.43 -23.44
N ALA A 477 8.70 -6.66 -23.24
CA ALA A 477 8.72 -7.68 -24.28
C ALA A 477 7.30 -8.02 -24.78
N ILE A 478 6.32 -8.14 -23.89
CA ILE A 478 4.92 -8.40 -24.25
C ILE A 478 4.33 -7.22 -25.04
N VAL A 479 4.46 -5.98 -24.56
CA VAL A 479 3.95 -4.79 -25.27
C VAL A 479 4.55 -4.68 -26.68
N ALA A 480 5.86 -4.91 -26.81
CA ALA A 480 6.55 -4.85 -28.09
C ALA A 480 6.14 -5.96 -29.07
N THR A 481 5.81 -7.17 -28.58
CA THR A 481 5.65 -8.36 -29.44
C THR A 481 4.20 -8.85 -29.59
N ARG A 482 3.30 -8.55 -28.64
CA ARG A 482 1.93 -9.10 -28.60
C ARG A 482 1.13 -8.80 -29.87
N ARG A 483 1.00 -7.53 -30.26
CA ARG A 483 0.24 -7.14 -31.46
C ARG A 483 0.86 -7.73 -32.74
N PRO A 484 2.18 -7.65 -32.99
CA PRO A 484 2.83 -8.31 -34.13
C PRO A 484 2.59 -9.82 -34.21
N LEU A 485 2.73 -10.52 -33.08
CA LEU A 485 2.57 -11.97 -33.03
C LEU A 485 1.11 -12.40 -33.20
N LEU A 486 0.15 -11.67 -32.63
CA LEU A 486 -1.27 -11.89 -32.91
C LEU A 486 -1.59 -11.66 -34.39
N ALA A 487 -1.05 -10.60 -35.00
CA ALA A 487 -1.21 -10.35 -36.43
C ALA A 487 -0.60 -11.49 -37.27
N LEU A 488 0.58 -12.00 -36.89
CA LEU A 488 1.21 -13.16 -37.52
C LEU A 488 0.32 -14.41 -37.43
N PHE A 489 -0.17 -14.76 -36.24
CA PHE A 489 -1.03 -15.94 -36.03
C PHE A 489 -2.40 -15.82 -36.72
N ARG A 490 -2.94 -14.60 -36.83
CA ARG A 490 -4.19 -14.29 -37.53
C ARG A 490 -4.01 -14.06 -39.03
N ARG A 491 -2.78 -14.15 -39.56
CA ARG A 491 -2.42 -13.88 -40.98
C ARG A 491 -2.84 -12.47 -41.45
N GLN A 492 -2.63 -11.47 -40.59
CA GLN A 492 -2.89 -10.05 -40.82
C GLN A 492 -1.58 -9.27 -41.09
N SER A 493 -1.69 -7.96 -41.33
CA SER A 493 -0.52 -7.13 -41.64
C SER A 493 0.38 -6.91 -40.40
N ILE A 494 1.56 -7.53 -40.41
CA ILE A 494 2.51 -7.44 -39.29
C ILE A 494 3.11 -6.03 -39.19
N GLY A 495 3.34 -5.37 -40.33
CA GLY A 495 3.98 -4.04 -40.36
C GLY A 495 3.18 -2.96 -39.63
N GLN A 496 1.85 -2.94 -39.80
CA GLN A 496 1.00 -1.99 -39.08
C GLN A 496 0.93 -2.34 -37.59
N ALA A 497 0.82 -3.63 -37.25
CA ALA A 497 0.81 -4.08 -35.87
C ALA A 497 2.12 -3.80 -35.12
N ALA A 498 3.27 -3.92 -35.79
CA ALA A 498 4.58 -3.61 -35.22
C ALA A 498 4.78 -2.11 -34.99
N ARG A 499 4.32 -1.26 -35.92
CA ARG A 499 4.33 0.19 -35.71
C ARG A 499 3.43 0.60 -34.55
N ALA A 500 2.25 -0.02 -34.44
CA ALA A 500 1.33 0.22 -33.34
C ALA A 500 1.93 -0.21 -32.00
N ALA A 501 2.52 -1.41 -31.92
CA ALA A 501 3.19 -1.90 -30.71
C ALA A 501 4.38 -1.01 -30.29
N PHE A 502 5.19 -0.54 -31.24
CA PHE A 502 6.27 0.39 -30.95
C PHE A 502 5.75 1.72 -30.42
N ALA A 503 4.66 2.25 -31.01
CA ALA A 503 4.01 3.46 -30.52
C ALA A 503 3.47 3.27 -29.10
N ASP A 504 2.81 2.15 -28.82
CA ASP A 504 2.31 1.82 -27.47
C ASP A 504 3.46 1.70 -26.46
N LEU A 505 4.59 1.12 -26.86
CA LEU A 505 5.77 1.01 -26.00
C LEU A 505 6.39 2.38 -25.68
N VAL A 506 6.57 3.23 -26.69
CA VAL A 506 7.09 4.59 -26.53
C VAL A 506 6.16 5.42 -25.64
N ASP A 507 4.85 5.34 -25.89
CA ASP A 507 3.83 6.00 -25.07
C ASP A 507 3.81 5.46 -23.64
N GLY A 508 3.91 4.13 -23.46
CA GLY A 508 3.96 3.49 -22.15
C GLY A 508 5.19 3.88 -21.33
N LEU A 509 6.38 3.93 -21.95
CA LEU A 509 7.62 4.40 -21.30
C LEU A 509 7.52 5.87 -20.88
N ALA A 510 6.96 6.73 -21.73
CA ALA A 510 6.79 8.14 -21.43
C ALA A 510 5.71 8.36 -20.35
N LEU A 511 4.59 7.64 -20.43
CA LEU A 511 3.50 7.72 -19.46
C LEU A 511 3.95 7.24 -18.08
N GLY A 512 4.72 6.14 -18.01
CA GLY A 512 5.27 5.65 -16.75
C GLY A 512 6.16 6.68 -16.04
N ALA A 513 7.05 7.34 -16.79
CA ALA A 513 7.85 8.44 -16.24
C ALA A 513 7.01 9.65 -15.82
N ARG A 514 5.95 9.99 -16.57
CA ARG A 514 5.06 11.09 -16.23
C ARG A 514 4.27 10.82 -14.94
N ASN A 515 3.76 9.59 -14.78
CA ASN A 515 3.12 9.13 -13.54
C ASN A 515 4.07 9.20 -12.33
N MET A 516 5.38 9.13 -12.58
CA MET A 516 6.39 9.18 -11.53
C MET A 516 6.77 10.60 -11.08
N ILE A 517 6.45 11.64 -11.86
CA ILE A 517 6.81 13.03 -11.53
C ILE A 517 6.28 13.42 -10.15
N GLY A 518 4.98 13.22 -9.91
CA GLY A 518 4.36 13.57 -8.64
C GLY A 518 4.96 12.82 -7.46
N ILE A 519 5.21 11.51 -7.61
CA ILE A 519 5.76 10.65 -6.55
C ILE A 519 7.22 11.04 -6.25
N ALA A 520 8.04 11.35 -7.26
CA ALA A 520 9.43 11.76 -7.07
C ALA A 520 9.53 13.09 -6.31
N ILE A 521 8.68 14.07 -6.68
CA ILE A 521 8.59 15.36 -5.99
C ILE A 521 8.04 15.19 -4.55
N ALA A 522 7.09 14.27 -4.35
CA ALA A 522 6.51 14.01 -3.05
C ALA A 522 7.52 13.36 -2.09
N THR A 523 8.29 12.37 -2.56
CA THR A 523 9.34 11.72 -1.76
C THR A 523 10.48 12.68 -1.42
N ALA A 524 10.91 13.51 -2.38
CA ALA A 524 11.89 14.57 -2.14
C ALA A 524 11.40 15.57 -1.09
N THR A 525 10.13 15.99 -1.15
CA THR A 525 9.55 16.92 -0.17
C THR A 525 9.32 16.28 1.19
N ALA A 526 8.95 15.00 1.24
CA ALA A 526 8.91 14.25 2.50
C ALA A 526 10.30 14.19 3.13
N GLY A 527 11.38 14.17 2.34
CA GLY A 527 12.76 14.36 2.80
C GLY A 527 13.02 15.70 3.52
N ILE A 528 12.26 16.77 3.22
CA ILE A 528 12.28 18.01 4.02
C ILE A 528 11.77 17.77 5.43
N VAL A 529 10.70 17.01 5.55
CA VAL A 529 10.11 16.68 6.85
C VAL A 529 11.04 15.75 7.64
N VAL A 530 11.53 14.67 7.02
CA VAL A 530 12.47 13.74 7.64
C VAL A 530 13.76 14.45 8.06
N GLY A 531 14.35 15.27 7.19
CA GLY A 531 15.55 16.05 7.49
C GLY A 531 15.35 17.03 8.64
N THR A 532 14.17 17.66 8.74
CA THR A 532 13.82 18.49 9.89
C THR A 532 13.75 17.66 11.17
N ILE A 533 13.06 16.52 11.15
CA ILE A 533 12.88 15.65 12.33
C ILE A 533 14.23 15.21 12.88
N THR A 534 15.15 14.78 12.01
CA THR A 534 16.49 14.34 12.42
C THR A 534 17.36 15.51 12.90
N LEU A 535 17.16 16.71 12.35
CA LEU A 535 17.90 17.90 12.76
C LEU A 535 17.43 18.49 14.10
N THR A 536 16.14 18.43 14.40
CA THR A 536 15.53 19.05 15.58
C THR A 536 15.26 18.06 16.73
N GLY A 537 15.24 16.75 16.47
CA GLY A 537 14.84 15.75 17.46
C GLY A 537 13.33 15.62 17.65
N LEU A 538 12.52 16.07 16.67
CA LEU A 538 11.05 16.14 16.81
C LEU A 538 10.39 14.77 17.13
N GLY A 539 11.02 13.66 16.75
CA GLY A 539 10.50 12.33 17.04
C GLY A 539 10.29 12.08 18.54
N LEU A 540 11.23 12.54 19.38
CA LEU A 540 11.15 12.41 20.84
C LEU A 540 10.04 13.32 21.41
N MET A 541 9.94 14.54 20.90
CA MET A 541 8.88 15.47 21.26
C MET A 541 7.47 14.91 21.02
N MET A 542 7.26 14.24 19.88
CA MET A 542 5.97 13.62 19.57
C MET A 542 5.65 12.48 20.54
N THR A 543 6.66 11.77 21.05
CA THR A 543 6.51 10.77 22.11
C THR A 543 5.98 11.42 23.39
N GLU A 544 6.64 12.48 23.89
CA GLU A 544 6.25 13.18 25.12
C GLU A 544 4.85 13.78 25.03
N VAL A 545 4.51 14.44 23.91
CA VAL A 545 3.17 15.05 23.72
C VAL A 545 2.08 13.99 23.77
N VAL A 546 2.29 12.86 23.08
CA VAL A 546 1.30 11.78 23.06
C VAL A 546 1.22 11.11 24.43
N GLU A 547 2.34 10.91 25.13
CA GLU A 547 2.37 10.37 26.49
C GLU A 547 1.59 11.25 27.46
N PHE A 548 1.87 12.55 27.45
CA PHE A 548 1.23 13.54 28.32
C PHE A 548 -0.29 13.57 28.12
N ILE A 549 -0.76 13.59 26.87
CA ILE A 549 -2.20 13.61 26.57
C ILE A 549 -2.84 12.26 26.87
N SER A 550 -2.15 11.14 26.61
CA SER A 550 -2.69 9.80 26.85
C SER A 550 -2.69 9.39 28.32
N GLY A 551 -1.88 10.03 29.17
CA GLY A 551 -1.73 9.69 30.58
C GLY A 551 -1.25 8.25 30.78
N GLY A 552 -0.42 7.74 29.87
CA GLY A 552 0.04 6.35 29.84
C GLY A 552 -1.02 5.32 29.36
N ASN A 553 -2.22 5.75 28.97
CA ASN A 553 -3.23 4.84 28.44
C ASN A 553 -2.97 4.51 26.96
N VAL A 554 -2.56 3.26 26.70
CA VAL A 554 -2.26 2.75 25.36
C VAL A 554 -3.40 2.94 24.36
N ILE A 555 -4.67 2.77 24.76
CA ILE A 555 -5.79 2.90 23.82
C ILE A 555 -5.97 4.36 23.40
N VAL A 556 -5.88 5.28 24.36
CA VAL A 556 -5.94 6.72 24.08
C VAL A 556 -4.77 7.14 23.19
N MET A 557 -3.56 6.67 23.50
CA MET A 557 -2.37 6.86 22.67
C MET A 557 -2.59 6.40 21.23
N LEU A 558 -3.05 5.16 21.01
CA LEU A 558 -3.29 4.64 19.66
C LEU A 558 -4.38 5.44 18.92
N CYS A 559 -5.43 5.88 19.62
CA CYS A 559 -6.46 6.75 19.04
C CYS A 559 -5.90 8.12 18.63
N LEU A 560 -5.05 8.74 19.47
CA LEU A 560 -4.39 10.00 19.13
C LEU A 560 -3.48 9.83 17.92
N ILE A 561 -2.66 8.78 17.91
CA ILE A 561 -1.75 8.48 16.79
C ILE A 561 -2.55 8.21 15.51
N ALA A 562 -3.68 7.50 15.58
CA ALA A 562 -4.56 7.29 14.44
C ALA A 562 -5.11 8.61 13.87
N VAL A 563 -5.56 9.52 14.74
CA VAL A 563 -6.06 10.85 14.34
C VAL A 563 -4.94 11.70 13.74
N ILE A 564 -3.76 11.75 14.38
CA ILE A 564 -2.59 12.48 13.86
C ILE A 564 -2.19 11.92 12.49
N SER A 565 -2.15 10.60 12.34
CA SER A 565 -1.83 9.92 11.07
C SER A 565 -2.84 10.27 9.97
N LEU A 566 -4.14 10.30 10.28
CA LEU A 566 -5.18 10.70 9.34
C LEU A 566 -5.01 12.16 8.91
N ILE A 567 -4.83 13.09 9.85
CA ILE A 567 -4.67 14.53 9.59
C ILE A 567 -3.43 14.77 8.73
N LEU A 568 -2.31 14.16 9.12
CA LEU A 568 -1.03 14.32 8.44
C LEU A 568 -1.04 13.73 7.03
N GLY A 569 -1.86 12.69 6.80
CA GLY A 569 -2.03 12.07 5.50
C GLY A 569 -3.00 12.77 4.55
N MET A 570 -3.77 13.76 5.00
CA MET A 570 -4.83 14.36 4.18
C MET A 570 -4.28 15.10 2.97
N GLY A 571 -4.73 14.71 1.77
CA GLY A 571 -4.43 15.43 0.54
C GLY A 571 -3.02 15.23 0.00
N ILE A 572 -2.34 14.16 0.42
CA ILE A 572 -1.00 13.80 -0.04
C ILE A 572 -1.05 12.37 -0.61
N PRO A 573 -0.35 12.05 -1.72
CA PRO A 573 -0.29 10.69 -2.25
C PRO A 573 0.18 9.68 -1.20
N THR A 574 -0.41 8.50 -1.22
CA THR A 574 -0.21 7.41 -0.24
C THR A 574 1.26 7.12 0.09
N THR A 575 2.15 7.12 -0.91
CA THR A 575 3.57 6.87 -0.68
C THR A 575 4.21 7.93 0.20
N ALA A 576 3.99 9.21 -0.13
CA ALA A 576 4.55 10.32 0.64
C ALA A 576 3.89 10.47 2.01
N ASN A 577 2.58 10.21 2.07
CA ASN A 577 1.85 10.09 3.33
C ASN A 577 2.47 9.02 4.24
N TYR A 578 2.68 7.80 3.73
CA TYR A 578 3.29 6.74 4.53
C TYR A 578 4.70 7.10 5.01
N ILE A 579 5.54 7.71 4.17
CA ILE A 579 6.87 8.18 4.58
C ILE A 579 6.75 9.14 5.76
N LEU A 580 5.88 10.14 5.61
CA LEU A 580 5.67 11.19 6.59
C LEU A 580 5.16 10.62 7.93
N VAL A 581 4.12 9.81 7.88
CA VAL A 581 3.51 9.22 9.09
C VAL A 581 4.43 8.16 9.71
N ALA A 582 5.10 7.31 8.93
CA ALA A 582 5.98 6.28 9.46
C ALA A 582 7.20 6.87 10.17
N THR A 583 7.85 7.90 9.61
CA THR A 583 9.00 8.52 10.26
C THR A 583 8.63 9.25 11.56
N LEU A 584 7.42 9.81 11.63
CA LEU A 584 6.97 10.55 12.81
C LEU A 584 6.33 9.65 13.87
N MET A 585 5.36 8.83 13.49
CA MET A 585 4.46 8.15 14.41
C MET A 585 4.87 6.73 14.74
N ALA A 586 5.58 6.02 13.85
CA ALA A 586 5.98 4.65 14.16
C ALA A 586 6.93 4.57 15.37
N PRO A 587 7.98 5.42 15.51
CA PRO A 587 8.82 5.43 16.70
C PRO A 587 8.01 5.69 17.99
N VAL A 588 7.03 6.60 17.93
CA VAL A 588 6.17 6.94 19.08
C VAL A 588 5.36 5.73 19.55
N VAL A 589 4.75 4.97 18.62
CA VAL A 589 3.98 3.76 18.98
C VAL A 589 4.90 2.69 19.59
N VAL A 590 6.10 2.50 19.02
CA VAL A 590 7.07 1.51 19.54
C VAL A 590 7.49 1.88 20.96
N GLU A 591 7.89 3.13 21.15
CA GLU A 591 8.44 3.65 22.39
C GLU A 591 7.41 3.62 23.53
N LEU A 592 6.26 4.27 23.34
CA LEU A 592 5.20 4.31 24.35
C LEU A 592 4.53 2.95 24.56
N GLY A 593 4.42 2.13 23.50
CA GLY A 593 3.93 0.76 23.62
C GLY A 593 4.84 -0.07 24.54
N ALA A 594 6.15 0.00 24.33
CA ALA A 594 7.14 -0.71 25.14
C ALA A 594 7.15 -0.26 26.61
N GLN A 595 7.04 1.05 26.85
CA GLN A 595 6.93 1.62 28.21
C GLN A 595 5.64 1.20 28.92
N ALA A 596 4.51 1.10 28.19
CA ALA A 596 3.25 0.60 28.73
C ALA A 596 3.19 -0.93 28.89
N GLY A 597 4.32 -1.63 28.72
CA GLY A 597 4.45 -3.07 28.90
C GLY A 597 3.97 -3.91 27.71
N LEU A 598 3.72 -3.30 26.55
CA LEU A 598 3.30 -3.99 25.33
C LEU A 598 4.45 -4.06 24.32
N ALA A 599 5.01 -5.25 24.14
CA ALA A 599 5.98 -5.46 23.07
C ALA A 599 5.27 -5.63 21.71
N ILE A 600 5.05 -4.52 21.01
CA ILE A 600 4.38 -4.51 19.71
C ILE A 600 5.39 -4.87 18.60
N PRO A 601 5.09 -5.85 17.72
CA PRO A 601 5.90 -6.11 16.55
C PRO A 601 6.08 -4.86 15.68
N LEU A 602 7.32 -4.58 15.26
CA LEU A 602 7.61 -3.39 14.44
C LEU A 602 6.77 -3.35 13.14
N ILE A 603 6.57 -4.50 12.48
CA ILE A 603 5.68 -4.59 11.32
C ILE A 603 4.24 -4.21 11.65
N ALA A 604 3.71 -4.57 12.83
CA ALA A 604 2.36 -4.18 13.25
C ALA A 604 2.27 -2.66 13.41
N VAL A 605 3.30 -2.03 13.98
CA VAL A 605 3.34 -0.57 14.08
C VAL A 605 3.33 0.10 12.71
N HIS A 606 4.17 -0.36 11.78
CA HIS A 606 4.24 0.19 10.43
C HIS A 606 2.93 -0.05 9.64
N MET A 607 2.31 -1.23 9.80
CA MET A 607 1.00 -1.51 9.24
C MET A 607 -0.09 -0.61 9.86
N PHE A 608 0.00 -0.28 11.15
CA PHE A 608 -0.95 0.59 11.83
C PHE A 608 -0.94 1.98 11.21
N VAL A 609 0.23 2.63 11.14
CA VAL A 609 0.37 3.97 10.55
C VAL A 609 0.04 3.97 9.06
N PHE A 610 0.36 2.90 8.33
CA PHE A 610 0.01 2.77 6.92
C PHE A 610 -1.50 2.71 6.68
N TYR A 611 -2.24 1.96 7.50
CA TYR A 611 -3.69 1.86 7.40
C TYR A 611 -4.37 3.21 7.64
N PHE A 612 -3.93 3.98 8.64
CA PHE A 612 -4.47 5.33 8.86
C PHE A 612 -4.03 6.31 7.76
N GLY A 613 -2.81 6.15 7.24
CA GLY A 613 -2.34 6.88 6.07
C GLY A 613 -3.30 6.72 4.88
N ILE A 614 -3.54 5.49 4.40
CA ILE A 614 -4.42 5.24 3.24
C ILE A 614 -5.87 5.68 3.47
N MET A 615 -6.36 5.65 4.72
CA MET A 615 -7.73 6.06 5.03
C MET A 615 -7.93 7.58 4.94
N ALA A 616 -6.85 8.37 4.95
CA ALA A 616 -6.93 9.80 4.67
C ALA A 616 -7.52 10.09 3.27
N ASP A 617 -7.38 9.16 2.31
CA ASP A 617 -7.88 9.29 0.93
C ASP A 617 -9.41 9.20 0.80
N ILE A 618 -10.13 8.78 1.84
CA ILE A 618 -11.62 8.75 1.87
C ILE A 618 -12.22 9.62 2.96
N THR A 619 -11.40 10.07 3.92
CA THR A 619 -11.89 10.79 5.09
C THR A 619 -12.10 12.28 4.75
N PRO A 620 -13.30 12.84 5.01
CA PRO A 620 -13.55 14.28 4.86
C PRO A 620 -12.64 15.11 5.78
N PRO A 621 -12.26 16.34 5.41
CA PRO A 621 -12.79 17.13 4.29
C PRO A 621 -12.13 16.92 2.91
N VAL A 622 -11.02 16.19 2.79
CA VAL A 622 -10.22 16.14 1.55
C VAL A 622 -10.49 14.91 0.67
N GLY A 623 -10.57 13.72 1.27
CA GLY A 623 -10.75 12.40 0.62
C GLY A 623 -10.63 12.34 -0.91
N LEU A 624 -9.41 12.37 -1.48
CA LEU A 624 -9.17 12.46 -2.93
C LEU A 624 -9.89 11.38 -3.75
N ALA A 625 -9.91 10.14 -3.26
CA ALA A 625 -10.60 9.03 -3.93
C ALA A 625 -12.12 9.22 -3.88
N ALA A 626 -12.65 9.73 -2.77
CA ALA A 626 -14.07 10.06 -2.65
C ALA A 626 -14.48 11.22 -3.57
N PHE A 627 -13.62 12.22 -3.76
CA PHE A 627 -13.87 13.33 -4.68
C PHE A 627 -13.88 12.87 -6.14
N ALA A 628 -12.92 12.02 -6.53
CA ALA A 628 -12.93 11.40 -7.85
C ALA A 628 -14.21 10.58 -8.08
N ALA A 629 -14.60 9.76 -7.10
CA ALA A 629 -15.80 8.94 -7.19
C ALA A 629 -17.09 9.77 -7.25
N ALA A 630 -17.16 10.86 -6.47
CA ALA A 630 -18.29 11.79 -6.48
C ALA A 630 -18.43 12.54 -7.80
N ALA A 631 -17.31 12.87 -8.45
CA ALA A 631 -17.31 13.48 -9.77
C ALA A 631 -17.84 12.51 -10.85
N ILE A 632 -17.52 11.21 -10.77
CA ILE A 632 -18.12 10.17 -11.64
C ILE A 632 -19.62 10.00 -11.34
N SER A 633 -19.99 9.94 -10.06
CA SER A 633 -21.37 9.67 -9.64
C SER A 633 -22.29 10.89 -9.80
N ARG A 634 -21.71 12.09 -9.95
CA ARG A 634 -22.36 13.42 -9.98
C ARG A 634 -23.12 13.72 -8.69
N GLU A 635 -22.47 13.49 -7.56
CA GLU A 635 -23.04 13.68 -6.22
C GLU A 635 -22.13 14.55 -5.37
N ASP A 636 -22.57 14.89 -4.17
CA ASP A 636 -21.77 15.68 -3.23
C ASP A 636 -20.50 14.90 -2.78
N PRO A 637 -19.29 15.48 -2.94
CA PRO A 637 -18.04 14.84 -2.52
C PRO A 637 -17.96 14.57 -1.03
N ILE A 638 -18.50 15.46 -0.19
CA ILE A 638 -18.45 15.33 1.26
C ILE A 638 -19.37 14.19 1.73
N ALA A 639 -20.59 14.11 1.21
CA ALA A 639 -21.51 13.01 1.48
C ALA A 639 -20.95 11.66 1.01
N THR A 640 -20.33 11.63 -0.17
CA THR A 640 -19.65 10.43 -0.70
C THR A 640 -18.47 10.03 0.20
N GLY A 641 -17.67 11.00 0.67
CA GLY A 641 -16.57 10.78 1.62
C GLY A 641 -17.05 10.27 2.97
N PHE A 642 -18.06 10.88 3.59
CA PHE A 642 -18.64 10.40 4.85
C PHE A 642 -19.19 8.98 4.72
N GLN A 643 -19.93 8.70 3.65
CA GLN A 643 -20.47 7.36 3.41
C GLN A 643 -19.35 6.34 3.16
N GLY A 644 -18.30 6.75 2.46
CA GLY A 644 -17.10 5.96 2.22
C GLY A 644 -16.34 5.65 3.52
N ALA A 645 -16.09 6.66 4.35
CA ALA A 645 -15.46 6.51 5.66
C ALA A 645 -16.24 5.55 6.57
N LEU A 646 -17.57 5.64 6.57
CA LEU A 646 -18.44 4.69 7.29
C LEU A 646 -18.26 3.25 6.78
N TYR A 647 -18.18 3.05 5.46
CA TYR A 647 -17.88 1.73 4.91
C TYR A 647 -16.47 1.25 5.25
N SER A 648 -15.49 2.16 5.33
CA SER A 648 -14.10 1.87 5.66
C SER A 648 -13.81 1.69 7.15
N LEU A 649 -14.80 1.86 8.04
CA LEU A 649 -14.62 1.63 9.48
C LEU A 649 -14.17 0.18 9.78
N ARG A 650 -14.56 -0.78 8.93
CA ARG A 650 -14.07 -2.17 8.98
C ARG A 650 -12.56 -2.28 8.75
N THR A 651 -11.99 -1.39 7.94
CA THR A 651 -10.56 -1.35 7.66
C THR A 651 -9.86 -0.63 8.81
N ALA A 652 -10.48 0.41 9.37
CA ALA A 652 -9.94 1.19 10.49
C ALA A 652 -9.78 0.43 11.79
N ILE A 653 -10.61 -0.60 12.05
CA ILE A 653 -10.52 -1.39 13.27
C ILE A 653 -9.37 -2.42 13.24
N LEU A 654 -8.96 -2.90 12.05
CA LEU A 654 -7.94 -3.96 11.94
C LEU A 654 -6.60 -3.58 12.59
N PRO A 655 -6.09 -2.34 12.42
CA PRO A 655 -4.90 -1.87 13.13
C PRO A 655 -4.92 -2.01 14.63
N PHE A 656 -6.04 -1.65 15.26
CA PHE A 656 -6.19 -1.83 16.70
C PHE A 656 -6.20 -3.31 17.06
N VAL A 657 -6.88 -4.14 16.27
CA VAL A 657 -6.95 -5.58 16.52
C VAL A 657 -5.57 -6.21 16.47
N PHE A 658 -4.78 -5.98 15.41
CA PHE A 658 -3.51 -6.69 15.28
C PHE A 658 -2.39 -6.18 16.20
N ILE A 659 -2.50 -4.97 16.75
CA ILE A 659 -1.60 -4.51 17.81
C ILE A 659 -1.78 -5.34 19.08
N PHE A 660 -3.03 -5.64 19.45
CA PHE A 660 -3.34 -6.44 20.65
C PHE A 660 -3.39 -7.94 20.36
N ASN A 661 -3.59 -8.35 19.11
CA ASN A 661 -3.63 -9.73 18.65
C ASN A 661 -2.76 -9.92 17.38
N PRO A 662 -1.42 -10.03 17.54
CA PRO A 662 -0.51 -10.23 16.42
C PRO A 662 -0.75 -11.49 15.59
N ALA A 663 -1.52 -12.47 16.10
CA ALA A 663 -1.89 -13.65 15.34
C ALA A 663 -2.72 -13.30 14.09
N MET A 664 -3.41 -12.16 14.07
CA MET A 664 -4.08 -11.65 12.86
C MET A 664 -3.10 -11.32 11.73
N LEU A 665 -1.83 -11.02 12.07
CA LEU A 665 -0.72 -10.87 11.12
C LEU A 665 0.01 -12.18 10.88
N LEU A 666 -0.51 -13.33 11.34
CA LEU A 666 0.18 -14.62 11.28
C LEU A 666 1.53 -14.63 12.04
N ILE A 667 1.67 -13.76 13.04
CA ILE A 667 2.86 -13.72 13.91
C ILE A 667 2.62 -14.70 15.07
N GLY A 668 3.58 -15.61 15.28
CA GLY A 668 3.50 -16.61 16.36
C GLY A 668 2.50 -17.75 16.10
N VAL A 669 2.17 -18.01 14.83
CA VAL A 669 1.28 -19.10 14.41
C VAL A 669 2.11 -20.14 13.64
N GLU A 670 2.37 -21.28 14.27
CA GLU A 670 3.24 -22.33 13.70
C GLU A 670 2.44 -23.45 13.03
N ASN A 671 1.24 -23.77 13.54
CA ASN A 671 0.45 -24.89 13.05
C ASN A 671 -0.58 -24.46 12.00
N TRP A 672 -0.81 -25.31 10.99
CA TRP A 672 -1.87 -25.12 10.00
C TRP A 672 -3.28 -25.10 10.62
N THR A 673 -3.50 -25.87 11.68
CA THR A 673 -4.77 -25.86 12.43
C THR A 673 -5.01 -24.51 13.08
N ASP A 674 -4.00 -23.99 13.77
CA ASP A 674 -4.08 -22.70 14.47
C ASP A 674 -4.26 -21.57 13.46
N THR A 675 -3.55 -21.63 12.33
CA THR A 675 -3.75 -20.72 11.19
C THR A 675 -5.19 -20.76 10.70
N ALA A 676 -5.75 -21.93 10.45
CA ALA A 676 -7.13 -22.07 9.97
C ALA A 676 -8.15 -21.51 10.98
N ILE A 677 -7.93 -21.73 12.29
CA ILE A 677 -8.78 -21.19 13.35
C ILE A 677 -8.69 -19.67 13.40
N VAL A 678 -7.47 -19.11 13.39
CA VAL A 678 -7.24 -17.66 13.38
C VAL A 678 -7.91 -17.02 12.18
N VAL A 679 -7.75 -17.58 10.98
CA VAL A 679 -8.39 -17.08 9.75
C VAL A 679 -9.91 -17.14 9.89
N ALA A 680 -10.48 -18.26 10.32
CA ALA A 680 -11.92 -18.43 10.46
C ALA A 680 -12.54 -17.47 11.50
N VAL A 681 -11.92 -17.35 12.67
CA VAL A 681 -12.39 -16.50 13.77
C VAL A 681 -12.32 -15.02 13.37
N ASN A 682 -11.19 -14.57 12.82
CA ASN A 682 -11.04 -13.18 12.36
C ASN A 682 -12.02 -12.85 11.22
N MET A 683 -12.25 -13.79 10.30
CA MET A 683 -13.23 -13.62 9.22
C MET A 683 -14.65 -13.49 9.76
N VAL A 684 -15.04 -14.34 10.71
CA VAL A 684 -16.37 -14.22 11.34
C VAL A 684 -16.48 -12.91 12.12
N ALA A 685 -15.45 -12.54 12.89
CA ALA A 685 -15.43 -11.30 13.66
C ALA A 685 -15.65 -10.06 12.78
N ILE A 686 -14.91 -9.93 11.68
CA ILE A 686 -15.04 -8.76 10.78
C ILE A 686 -16.38 -8.72 10.04
N LEU A 687 -16.97 -9.88 9.74
CA LEU A 687 -18.32 -9.96 9.16
C LEU A 687 -19.39 -9.54 10.16
N LEU A 688 -19.27 -9.96 11.43
CA LEU A 688 -20.17 -9.52 12.50
C LEU A 688 -20.02 -8.02 12.79
N PHE A 689 -18.79 -7.50 12.77
CA PHE A 689 -18.51 -6.06 12.85
C PHE A 689 -19.23 -5.29 11.73
N SER A 690 -19.13 -5.79 10.50
CA SER A 690 -19.79 -5.20 9.33
C SER A 690 -21.31 -5.29 9.44
N ALA A 691 -21.87 -6.40 9.93
CA ALA A 691 -23.31 -6.52 10.18
C ALA A 691 -23.81 -5.51 11.23
N ALA A 692 -23.05 -5.34 12.31
CA ALA A 692 -23.39 -4.43 13.41
C ALA A 692 -23.34 -2.96 12.95
N THR A 693 -22.26 -2.55 12.28
CA THR A 693 -22.07 -1.18 11.78
C THR A 693 -23.08 -0.83 10.68
N MET A 694 -23.46 -1.79 9.84
CA MET A 694 -24.51 -1.59 8.83
C MET A 694 -25.94 -1.69 9.38
N ASN A 695 -26.10 -1.95 10.69
CA ASN A 695 -27.36 -2.18 11.38
C ASN A 695 -28.26 -3.23 10.70
N TYR A 696 -27.63 -4.28 10.15
CA TYR A 696 -28.32 -5.32 9.40
C TYR A 696 -27.54 -6.64 9.45
N PHE A 697 -28.21 -7.72 9.87
CA PHE A 697 -27.59 -9.06 9.87
C PHE A 697 -28.41 -10.06 9.03
N ALA A 698 -29.48 -10.64 9.59
CA ALA A 698 -30.52 -11.34 8.82
C ALA A 698 -31.69 -10.41 8.47
N THR A 699 -31.95 -9.43 9.34
CA THR A 699 -32.91 -8.32 9.16
C THR A 699 -32.28 -7.03 9.67
N ARG A 700 -33.01 -5.91 9.56
CA ARG A 700 -32.65 -4.69 10.29
C ARG A 700 -32.51 -5.02 11.78
N SER A 701 -31.32 -4.75 12.31
CA SER A 701 -30.99 -5.01 13.71
C SER A 701 -31.63 -3.96 14.60
N ARG A 702 -31.99 -4.35 15.83
CA ARG A 702 -32.24 -3.36 16.90
C ARG A 702 -30.90 -2.86 17.43
N LEU A 703 -30.86 -1.66 18.00
CA LEU A 703 -29.61 -1.08 18.52
C LEU A 703 -28.89 -1.99 19.52
N TRP A 704 -29.64 -2.67 20.41
CA TRP A 704 -29.07 -3.63 21.34
C TRP A 704 -28.56 -4.91 20.66
N GLU A 705 -29.17 -5.35 19.55
CA GLU A 705 -28.66 -6.50 18.79
C GLU A 705 -27.33 -6.14 18.15
N SER A 706 -27.21 -4.94 17.58
CA SER A 706 -25.95 -4.42 17.05
C SER A 706 -24.90 -4.26 18.15
N ALA A 707 -25.27 -3.78 19.35
CA ALA A 707 -24.36 -3.70 20.49
C ALA A 707 -23.86 -5.09 20.92
N VAL A 708 -24.74 -6.09 20.99
CA VAL A 708 -24.35 -7.48 21.29
C VAL A 708 -23.42 -8.03 20.22
N LEU A 709 -23.69 -7.77 18.94
CA LEU A 709 -22.81 -8.18 17.84
C LEU A 709 -21.42 -7.52 17.94
N LEU A 710 -21.34 -6.27 18.38
CA LEU A 710 -20.05 -5.60 18.65
C LEU A 710 -19.30 -6.24 19.82
N VAL A 711 -20.00 -6.62 20.90
CA VAL A 711 -19.40 -7.33 22.03
C VAL A 711 -18.88 -8.71 21.60
N VAL A 712 -19.66 -9.45 20.81
CA VAL A 712 -19.23 -10.73 20.22
C VAL A 712 -17.99 -10.51 19.34
N CYS A 713 -18.02 -9.50 18.47
CA CYS A 713 -16.88 -9.16 17.64
C CYS A 713 -15.63 -8.87 18.48
N PHE A 714 -15.75 -8.09 19.56
CA PHE A 714 -14.65 -7.80 20.47
C PHE A 714 -14.11 -9.06 21.14
N ALA A 715 -14.99 -9.96 21.60
CA ALA A 715 -14.59 -11.24 22.20
C ALA A 715 -13.87 -12.17 21.21
N LEU A 716 -14.23 -12.13 19.92
CA LEU A 716 -13.56 -12.91 18.87
C LEU A 716 -12.21 -12.30 18.46
N PHE A 717 -12.10 -10.97 18.37
CA PHE A 717 -10.84 -10.30 18.03
C PHE A 717 -9.83 -10.28 19.17
N ARG A 718 -10.30 -10.11 20.41
CA ARG A 718 -9.46 -9.98 21.60
C ARG A 718 -9.90 -10.95 22.71
N PRO A 719 -9.81 -12.27 22.48
CA PRO A 719 -10.19 -13.27 23.49
C PRO A 719 -9.25 -13.26 24.70
N ASP A 720 -8.00 -12.85 24.51
CA ASP A 720 -6.97 -12.67 25.53
C ASP A 720 -7.46 -11.74 26.63
N TRP A 721 -8.11 -10.63 26.29
CA TRP A 721 -8.59 -9.65 27.28
C TRP A 721 -9.56 -10.26 28.27
N TRP A 722 -10.53 -11.06 27.80
CA TRP A 722 -11.49 -11.75 28.67
C TRP A 722 -10.81 -12.76 29.58
N LEU A 723 -9.88 -13.52 29.01
CA LEU A 723 -9.16 -14.55 29.76
C LEU A 723 -8.17 -13.93 30.77
N ASN A 724 -7.59 -12.77 30.45
CA ASN A 724 -6.66 -12.03 31.33
C ASN A 724 -7.33 -11.58 32.64
N GLN A 725 -8.65 -11.38 32.64
CA GLN A 725 -9.40 -11.04 33.85
C GLN A 725 -9.52 -12.21 34.83
N LEU A 726 -9.32 -13.44 34.35
CA LEU A 726 -9.46 -14.67 35.14
C LEU A 726 -8.12 -15.36 35.38
N TYR A 727 -7.19 -15.28 34.43
CA TYR A 727 -5.88 -15.93 34.46
C TYR A 727 -4.79 -14.93 34.05
N PRO A 728 -3.66 -14.87 34.75
CA PRO A 728 -2.57 -13.97 34.38
C PRO A 728 -2.04 -14.30 32.98
N ALA A 729 -1.74 -13.26 32.20
CA ALA A 729 -1.34 -13.43 30.80
C ALA A 729 0.08 -13.98 30.67
N THR A 730 0.97 -13.47 31.51
CA THR A 730 2.42 -13.69 31.47
C THR A 730 2.95 -13.82 32.90
N VAL A 731 4.08 -14.52 33.03
CA VAL A 731 4.88 -14.61 34.25
C VAL A 731 6.27 -14.05 33.94
N GLU A 732 6.79 -13.24 34.84
CA GLU A 732 8.16 -12.72 34.77
C GLU A 732 9.13 -13.72 35.39
N LEU A 733 10.06 -14.22 34.58
CA LEU A 733 11.16 -15.08 35.00
C LEU A 733 12.41 -14.23 35.29
N PRO A 734 13.32 -14.66 36.18
CA PRO A 734 14.55 -13.94 36.45
C PRO A 734 15.44 -13.80 35.21
N ALA A 735 16.19 -12.69 35.10
CA ALA A 735 17.06 -12.39 33.96
C ALA A 735 18.05 -13.50 33.59
N ARG A 736 18.54 -14.27 34.57
CA ARG A 736 19.46 -15.41 34.35
C ARG A 736 18.89 -16.48 33.41
N GLU A 737 17.56 -16.59 33.31
CA GLU A 737 16.90 -17.56 32.43
C GLU A 737 16.91 -17.16 30.96
N LEU A 738 17.32 -15.93 30.62
CA LEU A 738 17.36 -15.45 29.24
C LEU A 738 18.13 -16.38 28.32
N MET A 739 19.34 -16.80 28.72
CA MET A 739 20.19 -17.68 27.92
C MET A 739 19.54 -19.06 27.70
N THR A 740 18.94 -19.62 28.74
CA THR A 740 18.25 -20.91 28.68
C THR A 740 17.06 -20.82 27.74
N LYS A 741 16.25 -19.76 27.85
CA LYS A 741 15.07 -19.57 26.98
C LYS A 741 15.46 -19.31 25.54
N VAL A 742 16.55 -18.58 25.29
CA VAL A 742 17.10 -18.40 23.93
C VAL A 742 17.54 -19.73 23.31
N ALA A 743 18.09 -20.64 24.12
CA ALA A 743 18.49 -21.96 23.65
C ALA A 743 17.29 -22.88 23.37
N GLU A 744 16.24 -22.83 24.20
CA GLU A 744 15.03 -23.64 24.09
C GLU A 744 14.06 -23.15 23.00
N ALA A 745 14.13 -21.88 22.62
CA ALA A 745 13.20 -21.24 21.71
C ALA A 745 13.22 -21.90 20.30
N PRO A 746 12.07 -22.29 19.71
CA PRO A 746 11.98 -22.68 18.31
C PRO A 746 12.50 -21.60 17.33
N ALA A 747 12.69 -22.00 16.06
CA ALA A 747 13.10 -21.09 15.00
C ALA A 747 12.13 -19.91 14.87
N ASP A 748 12.65 -18.70 14.67
CA ASP A 748 11.89 -17.45 14.55
C ASP A 748 10.95 -17.10 15.72
N GLN A 749 11.07 -17.80 16.85
CA GLN A 749 10.33 -17.43 18.04
C GLN A 749 10.84 -16.09 18.57
N ARG A 750 9.89 -15.25 18.98
CA ARG A 750 10.18 -13.99 19.65
C ARG A 750 10.24 -14.19 21.16
N ILE A 751 11.28 -13.67 21.80
CA ILE A 751 11.38 -13.61 23.25
C ILE A 751 11.09 -12.19 23.71
N ALA A 752 10.17 -12.06 24.65
CA ALA A 752 9.89 -10.80 25.33
C ALA A 752 10.66 -10.73 26.65
N PHE A 753 11.26 -9.58 26.94
CA PHE A 753 11.99 -9.34 28.18
C PHE A 753 11.92 -7.86 28.56
N VAL A 754 12.07 -7.59 29.85
CA VAL A 754 12.07 -6.25 30.41
C VAL A 754 13.51 -5.77 30.55
N VAL A 755 13.78 -4.58 30.03
CA VAL A 755 15.05 -3.89 30.18
C VAL A 755 14.88 -2.63 31.01
N GLU A 756 15.92 -2.28 31.76
CA GLU A 756 16.00 -1.07 32.58
C GLU A 756 17.38 -0.44 32.43
N GLY A 757 17.43 0.88 32.31
CA GLY A 757 18.68 1.62 32.23
C GLY A 757 18.44 3.10 32.00
N MET A 758 19.53 3.87 31.99
CA MET A 758 19.46 5.30 31.68
C MET A 758 19.47 5.50 30.17
N ASN A 759 18.53 6.30 29.66
CA ASN A 759 18.56 6.75 28.27
C ASN A 759 19.68 7.82 28.07
N ILE A 760 19.83 8.28 26.83
CA ILE A 760 20.79 9.33 26.46
C ILE A 760 20.56 10.69 27.13
N GLU A 761 19.38 10.92 27.71
CA GLU A 761 18.98 12.15 28.41
C GLU A 761 19.26 12.06 29.93
N GLY A 762 19.55 10.87 30.43
CA GLY A 762 19.82 10.59 31.84
C GLY A 762 18.59 10.17 32.64
N ASP A 763 17.48 9.86 31.98
CA ASP A 763 16.27 9.35 32.62
C ASP A 763 16.30 7.82 32.73
N ASP A 764 15.89 7.32 33.91
CA ASP A 764 15.73 5.89 34.14
C ASP A 764 14.47 5.39 33.41
N ILE A 765 14.68 4.55 32.41
CA ILE A 765 13.63 3.98 31.59
C ILE A 765 13.51 2.48 31.82
N ARG A 766 12.27 2.02 32.01
CA ARG A 766 11.92 0.60 32.06
C ARG A 766 11.02 0.27 30.88
N LYS A 767 11.43 -0.69 30.04
CA LYS A 767 10.72 -1.01 28.79
C LYS A 767 10.60 -2.51 28.58
N THR A 768 9.47 -2.93 28.03
CA THR A 768 9.25 -4.30 27.58
C THR A 768 9.51 -4.41 26.09
N VAL A 769 10.51 -5.20 25.71
CA VAL A 769 10.90 -5.41 24.30
C VAL A 769 10.61 -6.84 23.85
N SER A 770 10.44 -7.04 22.54
CA SER A 770 10.32 -8.37 21.93
C SER A 770 11.32 -8.51 20.79
N LEU A 771 12.26 -9.45 20.95
CA LEU A 771 13.32 -9.72 19.99
C LEU A 771 13.04 -11.02 19.24
N SER A 772 13.14 -10.98 17.91
CA SER A 772 13.14 -12.20 17.08
C SER A 772 14.51 -12.85 17.12
N LEU A 773 14.56 -14.16 17.41
CA LEU A 773 15.84 -14.88 17.57
C LEU A 773 16.37 -15.52 16.28
N GLY A 774 15.61 -15.49 15.19
CA GLY A 774 15.98 -16.15 13.94
C GLY A 774 16.14 -17.67 14.07
N ASP A 775 16.88 -18.26 13.14
CA ASP A 775 17.23 -19.68 13.15
C ASP A 775 18.06 -20.07 14.39
N PRO A 776 17.87 -21.30 14.92
CA PRO A 776 18.72 -21.85 15.96
C PRO A 776 20.20 -21.85 15.55
N LYS A 777 21.07 -21.41 16.47
CA LYS A 777 22.54 -21.46 16.32
C LYS A 777 23.15 -22.41 17.36
N PRO A 778 24.39 -22.89 17.16
CA PRO A 778 25.03 -23.83 18.08
C PRO A 778 25.11 -23.35 19.52
N THR A 779 25.23 -22.03 19.72
CA THR A 779 25.21 -21.41 21.06
C THR A 779 24.15 -20.30 21.16
N PRO A 780 23.52 -20.11 22.34
CA PRO A 780 22.54 -19.04 22.54
C PRO A 780 23.17 -17.64 22.39
N GLN A 781 24.46 -17.48 22.69
CA GLN A 781 25.20 -16.23 22.51
C GLN A 781 25.38 -15.89 21.03
N GLU A 782 25.72 -16.85 20.18
CA GLU A 782 25.78 -16.65 18.74
C GLU A 782 24.40 -16.33 18.16
N ARG A 783 23.35 -16.98 18.68
CA ARG A 783 21.96 -16.70 18.29
C ARG A 783 21.56 -15.25 18.60
N LEU A 784 21.83 -14.79 19.83
CA LEU A 784 21.58 -13.39 20.19
C LEU A 784 22.42 -12.40 19.38
N ARG A 785 23.71 -12.72 19.13
CA ARG A 785 24.57 -11.89 18.29
C ARG A 785 24.06 -11.79 16.87
N ALA A 786 23.56 -12.89 16.29
CA ALA A 786 22.91 -12.89 14.99
C ALA A 786 21.62 -12.04 14.99
N ALA A 787 20.88 -12.03 16.10
CA ALA A 787 19.75 -11.12 16.33
C ALA A 787 20.18 -9.66 16.62
N GLY A 788 21.49 -9.36 16.60
CA GLY A 788 22.05 -8.02 16.78
C GLY A 788 22.32 -7.62 18.22
N LEU A 789 22.23 -8.55 19.18
CA LEU A 789 22.37 -8.28 20.61
C LEU A 789 23.54 -9.07 21.22
N THR A 790 24.44 -8.39 21.91
CA THR A 790 25.45 -9.03 22.76
C THR A 790 25.18 -8.68 24.21
N VAL A 791 25.02 -9.69 25.05
CA VAL A 791 24.83 -9.51 26.48
C VAL A 791 25.97 -10.17 27.26
N THR A 792 26.22 -9.65 28.46
CA THR A 792 27.19 -10.19 29.41
C THR A 792 26.49 -10.40 30.74
N GLY A 793 26.61 -11.61 31.28
CA GLY A 793 26.10 -11.94 32.61
C GLY A 793 27.20 -11.77 33.67
N LEU A 794 26.88 -11.15 34.79
CA LEU A 794 27.74 -11.04 35.96
C LEU A 794 26.92 -11.38 37.22
N GLY A 795 27.01 -12.63 37.68
CA GLY A 795 26.12 -13.16 38.72
C GLY A 795 24.68 -13.30 38.21
N ASP A 796 23.72 -12.73 38.93
CA ASP A 796 22.30 -12.71 38.56
C ASP A 796 21.93 -11.56 37.60
N GLN A 797 22.85 -10.64 37.32
CA GLN A 797 22.62 -9.51 36.42
C GLN A 797 23.01 -9.86 34.98
N VAL A 798 22.14 -9.54 34.02
CA VAL A 798 22.41 -9.66 32.59
C VAL A 798 22.39 -8.26 31.99
N THR A 799 23.52 -7.79 31.49
CA THR A 799 23.65 -6.44 30.91
C THR A 799 23.86 -6.53 29.40
N ILE A 800 23.28 -5.60 28.66
CA ILE A 800 23.47 -5.43 27.22
C ILE A 800 24.81 -4.72 26.99
N SER A 801 25.78 -5.44 26.42
CA SER A 801 27.14 -4.94 26.21
C SER A 801 27.32 -4.27 24.85
N ASN A 802 26.62 -4.78 23.83
CA ASN A 802 26.67 -4.21 22.48
C ASN A 802 25.37 -4.47 21.72
N VAL A 803 24.98 -3.51 20.89
CA VAL A 803 23.85 -3.60 19.96
C VAL A 803 24.36 -3.27 18.56
N VAL A 804 24.18 -4.19 17.62
CA VAL A 804 24.67 -4.02 16.24
C VAL A 804 23.92 -2.87 15.56
N PHE A 805 24.65 -1.95 14.93
CA PHE A 805 24.07 -0.82 14.21
C PHE A 805 23.16 -1.30 13.06
N GLY A 806 22.03 -0.63 12.87
CA GLY A 806 21.04 -0.97 11.83
C GLY A 806 20.22 -2.26 12.08
N SER A 807 20.56 -3.05 13.10
CA SER A 807 19.86 -4.30 13.45
C SER A 807 18.45 -4.06 13.96
N TYR A 808 17.61 -5.11 13.89
CA TYR A 808 16.26 -5.08 14.47
C TYR A 808 16.30 -4.72 15.97
N ALA A 809 17.28 -5.23 16.73
CA ALA A 809 17.50 -4.90 18.14
C ALA A 809 17.67 -3.39 18.36
N LYS A 810 18.45 -2.70 17.51
CA LYS A 810 18.59 -1.24 17.60
C LYS A 810 17.30 -0.50 17.24
N ARG A 811 16.54 -1.01 16.25
CA ARG A 811 15.27 -0.39 15.79
C ARG A 811 14.13 -0.48 16.80
N ILE A 812 14.14 -1.51 17.67
CA ILE A 812 13.18 -1.63 18.78
C ILE A 812 13.63 -0.88 20.05
N GLY A 813 14.70 -0.07 19.97
CA GLY A 813 15.13 0.82 21.06
C GLY A 813 16.06 0.21 22.10
N LEU A 814 16.74 -0.91 21.80
CA LEU A 814 17.77 -1.45 22.70
C LEU A 814 19.08 -0.67 22.60
N GLU A 815 19.68 -0.38 23.76
CA GLU A 815 20.93 0.37 23.86
C GLU A 815 21.98 -0.38 24.69
N PRO A 816 23.28 -0.19 24.39
CA PRO A 816 24.36 -0.64 25.27
C PRO A 816 24.23 -0.01 26.66
N GLY A 817 24.42 -0.80 27.70
CA GLY A 817 24.32 -0.37 29.10
C GLY A 817 23.00 -0.73 29.79
N PHE A 818 21.95 -1.06 29.04
CA PHE A 818 20.69 -1.51 29.64
C PHE A 818 20.85 -2.88 30.32
N GLN A 819 20.18 -3.04 31.46
CA GLN A 819 20.12 -4.27 32.22
C GLN A 819 18.82 -5.01 31.89
N VAL A 820 18.91 -6.31 31.65
CA VAL A 820 17.74 -7.19 31.54
C VAL A 820 17.28 -7.51 32.95
N VAL A 821 16.05 -7.12 33.29
CA VAL A 821 15.45 -7.31 34.61
C VAL A 821 14.74 -8.65 34.70
N SER A 822 13.92 -8.97 33.70
CA SER A 822 13.12 -10.19 33.66
C SER A 822 12.85 -10.66 32.23
N VAL A 823 12.61 -11.96 32.08
CA VAL A 823 12.18 -12.59 30.83
C VAL A 823 10.70 -12.88 30.94
N ILE A 824 9.91 -12.44 29.97
CA ILE A 824 8.46 -12.60 29.97
C ILE A 824 8.09 -13.90 29.24
N GLN A 825 7.40 -14.79 29.93
CA GLN A 825 6.86 -16.02 29.35
C GLN A 825 5.33 -16.06 29.50
N PRO A 826 4.57 -16.63 28.54
CA PRO A 826 3.17 -16.95 28.75
C PRO A 826 2.96 -17.81 30.01
N ALA A 827 1.93 -17.50 30.79
CA ALA A 827 1.68 -18.20 32.05
C ALA A 827 1.41 -19.71 31.84
N PRO A 828 2.11 -20.61 32.55
CA PRO A 828 1.91 -22.05 32.41
C PRO A 828 0.51 -22.47 32.91
N GLY A 829 -0.15 -23.40 32.21
CA GLY A 829 -1.46 -23.92 32.59
C GLY A 829 -2.67 -23.05 32.20
N ARG A 830 -2.45 -22.02 31.37
CA ARG A 830 -3.52 -21.14 30.89
C ARG A 830 -4.54 -21.89 30.01
N PRO A 831 -5.86 -21.73 30.25
CA PRO A 831 -6.89 -22.36 29.40
C PRO A 831 -6.82 -21.90 27.95
N SER A 832 -7.30 -22.74 27.04
CA SER A 832 -7.31 -22.40 25.61
C SER A 832 -8.26 -21.24 25.29
N LEU A 833 -7.93 -20.45 24.27
CA LEU A 833 -8.74 -19.31 23.81
C LEU A 833 -10.15 -19.73 23.34
N PHE A 834 -10.34 -21.02 23.01
CA PHE A 834 -11.64 -21.59 22.60
C PHE A 834 -12.75 -21.38 23.62
N TRP A 835 -12.42 -21.29 24.91
CA TRP A 835 -13.39 -21.02 25.97
C TRP A 835 -14.09 -19.67 25.81
N VAL A 836 -13.46 -18.71 25.13
CA VAL A 836 -14.07 -17.40 24.81
C VAL A 836 -14.79 -17.44 23.47
N TYR A 837 -14.24 -18.15 22.48
CA TYR A 837 -14.82 -18.23 21.13
C TYR A 837 -16.20 -18.89 21.10
N LEU A 838 -16.37 -20.02 21.81
CA LEU A 838 -17.62 -20.79 21.80
C LEU A 838 -18.84 -19.98 22.31
N PRO A 839 -18.81 -19.35 23.50
CA PRO A 839 -19.94 -18.56 23.97
C PRO A 839 -20.21 -17.34 23.08
N ALA A 840 -19.16 -16.70 22.54
CA ALA A 840 -19.31 -15.58 21.62
C ALA A 840 -20.04 -15.98 20.32
N LEU A 841 -19.65 -17.11 19.72
CA LEU A 841 -20.32 -17.64 18.53
C LEU A 841 -21.75 -18.10 18.81
N ALA A 842 -21.99 -18.73 19.97
CA ALA A 842 -23.33 -19.12 20.38
C ALA A 842 -24.27 -17.90 20.50
N LEU A 843 -23.75 -16.78 21.04
CA LEU A 843 -24.49 -15.53 21.15
C LEU A 843 -24.80 -14.92 19.76
N ALA A 844 -23.86 -14.96 18.81
CA ALA A 844 -24.12 -14.55 17.42
C ALA A 844 -25.24 -15.37 16.78
N VAL A 845 -25.22 -16.69 16.96
CA VAL A 845 -26.25 -17.60 16.46
C VAL A 845 -27.61 -17.33 17.12
N ALA A 846 -27.63 -17.00 18.41
CA ALA A 846 -28.85 -16.62 19.12
C ALA A 846 -29.48 -15.35 18.53
N ILE A 847 -28.66 -14.30 18.27
CA ILE A 847 -29.13 -13.08 17.59
C ILE A 847 -29.67 -13.40 16.21
N TRP A 848 -28.93 -14.18 15.41
CA TRP A 848 -29.39 -14.61 14.09
C TRP A 848 -30.75 -15.32 14.14
N TRP A 849 -30.94 -16.21 15.12
CA TRP A 849 -32.18 -16.96 15.30
C TRP A 849 -33.36 -16.06 15.69
N LEU A 850 -33.14 -15.10 16.61
CA LEU A 850 -34.13 -14.09 16.97
C LEU A 850 -34.55 -13.26 15.76
N GLN A 851 -33.59 -12.83 14.94
CA GLN A 851 -33.89 -12.09 13.71
C GLN A 851 -34.66 -12.94 12.69
N ARG A 852 -34.30 -14.21 12.49
CA ARG A 852 -35.03 -15.12 11.58
C ARG A 852 -36.46 -15.38 12.02
N ARG A 853 -36.72 -15.48 13.33
CA ARG A 853 -38.08 -15.61 13.87
C ARG A 853 -38.94 -14.40 13.49
N ARG A 854 -38.37 -13.18 13.53
CA ARG A 854 -39.06 -11.96 13.08
C ARG A 854 -39.41 -11.99 11.60
N VAL A 855 -38.49 -12.41 10.72
CA VAL A 855 -38.76 -12.54 9.27
C VAL A 855 -39.96 -13.44 9.02
N ARG A 856 -39.96 -14.62 9.64
CA ARG A 856 -41.04 -15.62 9.46
C ARG A 856 -42.38 -15.11 9.97
N SER A 857 -42.39 -14.42 11.11
CA SER A 857 -43.60 -13.78 11.65
C SER A 857 -44.18 -12.74 10.68
N SER A 858 -43.33 -11.91 10.05
CA SER A 858 -43.77 -10.92 9.07
C SER A 858 -44.19 -11.49 7.71
N SER A 859 -43.72 -12.69 7.32
CA SER A 859 -44.15 -13.34 6.07
C SER A 859 -45.44 -14.14 6.21
N VAL A 860 -45.82 -14.54 7.42
CA VAL A 860 -47.06 -15.30 7.71
C VAL A 860 -48.27 -14.37 7.86
N ILE A 861 -48.05 -13.10 8.16
CA ILE A 861 -49.10 -12.07 8.22
C ILE A 861 -48.96 -11.23 6.95
N GLY A 862 -49.72 -11.54 5.90
CA GLY A 862 -49.71 -10.77 4.65
C GLY A 862 -50.10 -9.31 4.90
N ALA A 863 -49.12 -8.41 4.90
CA ALA A 863 -49.33 -6.98 4.85
C ALA A 863 -48.37 -6.37 3.80
N PRO A 864 -48.88 -5.55 2.87
CA PRO A 864 -48.03 -4.88 1.89
C PRO A 864 -47.11 -3.92 2.65
N VAL A 865 -45.80 -4.02 2.40
CA VAL A 865 -44.81 -3.08 2.93
C VAL A 865 -45.12 -1.72 2.31
N ALA A 866 -45.77 -0.85 3.08
CA ALA A 866 -45.97 0.55 2.72
C ALA A 866 -44.60 1.21 2.53
N ALA A 867 -44.31 1.63 1.31
CA ALA A 867 -43.18 2.46 0.98
C ALA A 867 -43.37 3.82 1.67
N THR A 868 -42.78 4.02 2.84
CA THR A 868 -42.61 5.36 3.42
C THR A 868 -41.45 6.05 2.71
N ALA A 869 -41.70 6.49 1.47
CA ALA A 869 -40.94 7.58 0.87
C ALA A 869 -41.70 8.86 1.23
N LYS A 870 -41.16 9.65 2.18
CA LYS A 870 -41.49 11.07 2.23
C LYS A 870 -40.86 11.71 0.98
N PRO A 871 -41.62 12.40 0.11
CA PRO A 871 -41.01 13.25 -0.89
C PRO A 871 -40.36 14.43 -0.16
N ALA A 872 -39.07 14.65 -0.41
CA ALA A 872 -38.42 15.90 -0.07
C ALA A 872 -38.89 16.95 -1.09
N THR A 873 -39.57 17.98 -0.60
CA THR A 873 -39.54 19.33 -1.17
C THR A 873 -38.23 20.00 -0.78
#